data_AF-A0A1D6HXU9-F1
#
_entry.id   AF-A0A1D6HXU9-F1
#
_cell.length_a   1.000
_cell.length_b   1.000
_cell.length_c   1.000
_cell.angle_alpha   90.00
_cell.angle_beta   90.00
_cell.angle_gamma   90.00
#
_symmetry.space_group_name_H-M   'P 1'
#
loop_
_entity.id
_entity.type
_entity.pdbx_description
1 polymer ?
#
loop_
_entity_poly.entity_id
_entity_poly.type
_entity_poly.pdbx_seq_one_letter_code
_entity_poly.pdbx_strand_id
1 'polypeptide(L)'
;MTSLSHAIGTVSMPPKWSVGYHQCRYSYDSSEKVLKVVRTFREKGIPCDVVWMDIDYMDGFRCFTFDSIRFPDPKSLVDDLHSIGCKAVWMLDPGIKKEKGFFVFDSGSKNDVWVQKADGSPFVGEVWPGDCVFPDFTSEKARAWWASLVKDFISNGVDGIWNDMNEPAVSKTVTKTMPESNIHRGDADIGGVQNHSYYHNVYGMLMTRSTYKGMEMANAAKRPFVLTRAGFIGSQRYAATWTGDNLSTWEHLHMSLPMILQLGLSGQPLSGPDIGGFGGNATPKLFGRWMGLGALFPFSRGHTETGSIDHEPWSFGEECEEVCRLALLRRYRLLPHIYTLFYHSHTKGIPVAAPVFFADPQDPELRKVETSFLLGPLLVCASTLPNKGAHECAHKLPKGIWLPFDFADSHPDLPLLYLQGGAILPVGLPIKHVGEASLEDDLSLIIALNENGKAEGVLFEDAGDGYAFTQGDYLLTYYIAELHSSVVTVKVFKSEGSWKRPKRNLKINILLGGGAMISTNGIDGEEIHLTMPSESEVSNLVATSEFEHKKRMEMIHPIPDIEESLRQERAELSKIPVDMKSGDWFLKIVPWIGGRIISMTHLPSDSQWLHSRIEIHGYEEYSGTEYRSAGCTEQYKVIRCVEQSGEEESICMEGDIGGGLVLQRQISILKDNPKIVQIDSSIQARSVGAGSGGFSRLVCLRVHPTFTLLHPTEVVVAFTAINGSKQEISPEAGEITFEGDLRPNGEWMLVDKCVGLSLVNRFNPREVSKCFVHWGTANVKMELWSEERPVSNDTPLRICHQYEVWQTS
;
A
#
# COMPACT_ATOMS: atom_id res chain seq x y z
N MET A 1 -8.73 25.45 -5.03
CA MET A 1 -9.03 24.79 -3.74
C MET A 1 -10.22 25.41 -3.03
N THR A 2 -10.20 26.69 -2.63
CA THR A 2 -11.36 27.32 -1.94
C THR A 2 -12.68 27.21 -2.69
N SER A 3 -12.68 27.41 -4.02
CA SER A 3 -13.92 27.24 -4.81
C SER A 3 -14.42 25.80 -4.81
N LEU A 4 -13.52 24.81 -4.81
CA LEU A 4 -13.89 23.40 -4.71
C LEU A 4 -14.51 23.11 -3.35
N SER A 5 -13.85 23.52 -2.26
CA SER A 5 -14.35 23.29 -0.90
C SER A 5 -15.67 24.00 -0.59
N HIS A 6 -15.98 25.14 -1.21
CA HIS A 6 -17.31 25.74 -1.11
C HIS A 6 -18.41 24.86 -1.74
N ALA A 7 -18.10 24.14 -2.82
CA ALA A 7 -19.06 23.26 -3.49
C ALA A 7 -19.25 21.92 -2.77
N ILE A 8 -18.17 21.37 -2.20
CA ILE A 8 -18.14 19.99 -1.68
C ILE A 8 -17.94 19.91 -0.16
N GLY A 9 -17.84 21.04 0.53
CA GLY A 9 -17.45 21.11 1.94
C GLY A 9 -15.96 20.87 2.19
N THR A 10 -15.55 20.98 3.44
CA THR A 10 -14.18 20.78 3.90
C THR A 10 -14.04 19.50 4.71
N VAL A 11 -12.79 19.09 4.99
CA VAL A 11 -12.53 18.00 5.91
C VAL A 11 -13.04 18.37 7.30
N SER A 12 -13.65 17.41 8.00
CA SER A 12 -13.95 17.59 9.43
C SER A 12 -12.64 17.67 10.20
N MET A 13 -12.53 18.57 11.20
CA MET A 13 -11.33 18.64 12.02
C MET A 13 -11.09 17.26 12.66
N PRO A 14 -9.96 16.58 12.40
CA PRO A 14 -9.74 15.25 12.98
C PRO A 14 -9.52 15.36 14.49
N PRO A 15 -9.86 14.30 15.26
CA PRO A 15 -9.34 14.20 16.62
C PRO A 15 -7.81 14.07 16.56
N LYS A 16 -7.10 14.75 17.47
CA LYS A 16 -5.63 14.89 17.43
C LYS A 16 -4.90 13.55 17.45
N TRP A 17 -5.45 12.55 18.16
CA TRP A 17 -4.91 11.19 18.21
C TRP A 17 -4.91 10.50 16.84
N SER A 18 -5.85 10.83 15.94
CA SER A 18 -5.90 10.23 14.60
C SER A 18 -4.91 10.85 13.61
N VAL A 19 -4.17 11.87 14.06
CA VAL A 19 -3.04 12.46 13.34
C VAL A 19 -1.72 11.87 13.87
N GLY A 20 -1.74 11.03 14.91
CA GLY A 20 -0.59 10.27 15.37
C GLY A 20 -0.17 9.17 14.37
N TYR A 21 0.66 8.23 14.83
CA TYR A 21 0.96 7.02 14.06
C TYR A 21 0.03 5.88 14.46
N HIS A 22 -0.36 5.09 13.47
CA HIS A 22 -1.29 3.97 13.57
C HIS A 22 -0.58 2.65 13.25
N GLN A 23 -0.68 1.65 14.13
CA GLN A 23 -0.18 0.30 13.88
C GLN A 23 -1.33 -0.65 13.54
N CYS A 24 -1.23 -1.36 12.42
CA CYS A 24 -2.22 -2.32 11.95
C CYS A 24 -1.54 -3.57 11.37
N ARG A 25 -2.30 -4.66 11.30
CA ARG A 25 -1.96 -5.91 10.62
C ARG A 25 -3.26 -6.68 10.35
N TYR A 26 -3.33 -7.40 9.23
CA TYR A 26 -4.22 -8.55 9.06
C TYR A 26 -3.48 -9.82 9.52
N SER A 27 -3.60 -10.30 10.75
CA SER A 27 -4.35 -9.75 11.88
C SER A 27 -3.50 -9.74 13.16
N TYR A 28 -3.85 -8.83 14.07
CA TYR A 28 -3.69 -9.11 15.49
C TYR A 28 -4.89 -9.94 15.94
N ASP A 29 -4.69 -11.24 16.06
CA ASP A 29 -5.74 -12.24 16.21
C ASP A 29 -6.27 -12.42 17.64
N SER A 30 -5.73 -11.72 18.63
CA SER A 30 -6.15 -11.82 20.02
C SER A 30 -5.88 -10.56 20.84
N SER A 31 -6.67 -10.36 21.89
CA SER A 31 -6.52 -9.23 22.83
C SER A 31 -5.13 -9.17 23.46
N GLU A 32 -4.54 -10.33 23.77
CA GLU A 32 -3.18 -10.43 24.32
C GLU A 32 -2.13 -9.93 23.33
N LYS A 33 -2.22 -10.36 22.06
CA LYS A 33 -1.29 -9.93 21.00
C LYS A 33 -1.39 -8.41 20.77
N VAL A 34 -2.61 -7.87 20.75
CA VAL A 34 -2.85 -6.42 20.65
C VAL A 34 -2.14 -5.66 21.79
N LEU A 35 -2.36 -6.06 23.04
CA LEU A 35 -1.72 -5.41 24.19
C LEU A 35 -0.20 -5.55 24.17
N LYS A 36 0.31 -6.72 23.78
CA LYS A 36 1.76 -6.96 23.68
C LYS A 36 2.41 -5.98 22.70
N VAL A 37 1.84 -5.81 21.51
CA VAL A 37 2.36 -4.89 20.49
C VAL A 37 2.42 -3.46 21.03
N VAL A 38 1.34 -2.96 21.63
CA VAL A 38 1.30 -1.59 22.14
C VAL A 38 2.25 -1.39 23.32
N ARG A 39 2.38 -2.37 24.22
CA ARG A 39 3.40 -2.33 25.29
C ARG A 39 4.81 -2.29 24.72
N THR A 40 5.11 -3.07 23.68
CA THR A 40 6.43 -3.05 23.03
C THR A 40 6.75 -1.70 22.40
N PHE A 41 5.78 -0.98 21.82
CA PHE A 41 5.99 0.43 21.40
C PHE A 41 6.43 1.31 22.57
N ARG A 42 5.77 1.19 23.73
CA ARG A 42 6.09 1.98 24.93
C ARG A 42 7.45 1.64 25.51
N GLU A 43 7.77 0.35 25.60
CA GLU A 43 9.05 -0.18 26.08
C GLU A 43 10.21 0.31 25.21
N LYS A 44 10.04 0.30 23.88
CA LYS A 44 11.06 0.76 22.92
C LYS A 44 11.11 2.27 22.74
N GLY A 45 10.21 3.02 23.38
CA GLY A 45 10.12 4.48 23.23
C GLY A 45 9.77 4.91 21.80
N ILE A 46 9.05 4.07 21.06
CA ILE A 46 8.60 4.35 19.69
C ILE A 46 7.19 4.95 19.76
N PRO A 47 6.94 6.14 19.19
CA PRO A 47 5.62 6.76 19.24
C PRO A 47 4.52 5.98 18.51
N CYS A 48 3.35 5.83 19.13
CA CYS A 48 2.17 5.19 18.53
C CYS A 48 0.89 5.60 19.28
N ASP A 49 -0.14 6.03 18.56
CA ASP A 49 -1.41 6.49 19.12
C ASP A 49 -2.54 5.48 18.92
N VAL A 50 -2.48 4.61 17.91
CA VAL A 50 -3.64 3.79 17.52
C VAL A 50 -3.23 2.37 17.13
N VAL A 51 -3.98 1.39 17.62
CA VAL A 51 -3.93 -0.01 17.18
C VAL A 51 -5.25 -0.42 16.53
N TRP A 52 -5.17 -1.29 15.52
CA TRP A 52 -6.30 -1.66 14.66
C TRP A 52 -6.61 -3.15 14.76
N MET A 53 -7.90 -3.46 14.71
CA MET A 53 -8.45 -4.80 14.73
C MET A 53 -9.11 -5.08 13.37
N ASP A 54 -8.43 -5.90 12.58
CA ASP A 54 -8.88 -6.45 11.30
C ASP A 54 -9.89 -7.61 11.50
N ILE A 55 -10.45 -8.19 10.44
CA ILE A 55 -11.61 -9.11 10.47
C ILE A 55 -11.56 -10.23 11.52
N ASP A 56 -10.37 -10.69 11.92
CA ASP A 56 -10.21 -11.82 12.83
C ASP A 56 -10.72 -11.58 14.24
N TYR A 57 -11.00 -10.33 14.64
CA TYR A 57 -11.63 -10.08 15.94
C TYR A 57 -13.10 -10.55 16.01
N MET A 58 -13.76 -10.68 14.86
CA MET A 58 -15.18 -11.01 14.76
C MET A 58 -15.44 -12.50 15.00
N ASP A 59 -16.61 -12.86 15.54
CA ASP A 59 -17.06 -14.25 15.59
C ASP A 59 -17.45 -14.75 14.19
N GLY A 60 -16.57 -15.53 13.58
CA GLY A 60 -16.79 -16.12 12.27
C GLY A 60 -17.06 -15.09 11.18
N PHE A 61 -16.32 -13.97 11.22
CA PHE A 61 -16.43 -12.82 10.30
C PHE A 61 -17.78 -12.10 10.34
N ARG A 62 -18.58 -12.29 11.40
CA ARG A 62 -19.85 -11.58 11.57
C ARG A 62 -19.59 -10.16 12.07
N CYS A 63 -19.85 -9.16 11.24
CA CYS A 63 -19.76 -7.75 11.63
C CYS A 63 -20.55 -7.46 12.92
N PHE A 64 -20.08 -6.50 13.74
CA PHE A 64 -20.67 -6.13 15.02
C PHE A 64 -20.65 -7.23 16.11
N THR A 65 -19.76 -8.21 15.98
CA THR A 65 -19.54 -9.26 16.99
C THR A 65 -18.08 -9.29 17.41
N PHE A 66 -17.79 -10.00 18.51
CA PHE A 66 -16.44 -10.29 18.97
C PHE A 66 -16.31 -11.80 19.20
N ASP A 67 -15.18 -12.37 18.79
CA ASP A 67 -14.83 -13.75 19.09
C ASP A 67 -14.68 -13.93 20.60
N SER A 68 -15.58 -14.72 21.20
CA SER A 68 -15.63 -14.88 22.67
C SER A 68 -14.40 -15.55 23.31
N ILE A 69 -13.50 -16.13 22.52
CA ILE A 69 -12.27 -16.76 23.01
C ILE A 69 -11.09 -15.80 22.86
N ARG A 70 -10.94 -15.17 21.69
CA ARG A 70 -9.81 -14.30 21.35
C ARG A 70 -10.00 -12.85 21.80
N PHE A 71 -11.26 -12.41 21.88
CA PHE A 71 -11.70 -11.07 22.30
C PHE A 71 -12.88 -11.16 23.29
N PRO A 72 -12.69 -11.82 24.46
CA PRO A 72 -13.77 -12.08 25.42
C PRO A 72 -14.36 -10.81 26.04
N ASP A 73 -13.55 -9.77 26.23
CA ASP A 73 -13.95 -8.48 26.81
C ASP A 73 -13.28 -7.32 26.04
N PRO A 74 -13.87 -6.88 24.92
CA PRO A 74 -13.30 -5.79 24.12
C PRO A 74 -13.24 -4.48 24.91
N LYS A 75 -14.16 -4.25 25.85
CA LYS A 75 -14.17 -3.03 26.65
C LYS A 75 -12.97 -2.99 27.60
N SER A 76 -12.68 -4.08 28.31
CA SER A 76 -11.50 -4.16 29.17
C SER A 76 -10.20 -4.01 28.37
N LEU A 77 -10.12 -4.61 27.17
CA LEU A 77 -8.98 -4.43 26.27
C LEU A 77 -8.77 -2.94 25.95
N VAL A 78 -9.83 -2.21 25.60
CA VAL A 78 -9.70 -0.79 25.29
C VAL A 78 -9.37 0.06 26.51
N ASP A 79 -9.94 -0.25 27.68
CA ASP A 79 -9.60 0.45 28.92
C ASP A 79 -8.08 0.27 29.24
N ASP A 80 -7.52 -0.93 29.02
CA ASP A 80 -6.08 -1.19 29.14
C ASP A 80 -5.25 -0.42 28.11
N LEU A 81 -5.69 -0.36 26.85
CA LEU A 81 -5.03 0.43 25.79
C LEU A 81 -5.03 1.93 26.13
N HIS A 82 -6.15 2.46 26.63
CA HIS A 82 -6.26 3.86 27.05
C HIS A 82 -5.32 4.19 28.20
N SER A 83 -5.13 3.25 29.15
CA SER A 83 -4.22 3.43 30.29
C SER A 83 -2.75 3.64 29.87
N ILE A 84 -2.37 3.16 28.68
CA ILE A 84 -1.04 3.34 28.08
C ILE A 84 -1.08 4.29 26.86
N GLY A 85 -2.14 5.09 26.73
CA GLY A 85 -2.23 6.16 25.75
C GLY A 85 -2.42 5.71 24.30
N CYS A 86 -3.11 4.59 24.06
CA CYS A 86 -3.40 4.08 22.72
C CYS A 86 -4.91 3.96 22.48
N LYS A 87 -5.36 4.23 21.25
CA LYS A 87 -6.75 4.15 20.79
C LYS A 87 -7.01 2.89 19.98
N ALA A 88 -8.25 2.43 19.98
CA ALA A 88 -8.66 1.19 19.36
C ALA A 88 -9.61 1.43 18.18
N VAL A 89 -9.19 1.03 16.97
CA VAL A 89 -10.00 1.11 15.74
C VAL A 89 -10.38 -0.28 15.26
N TRP A 90 -11.65 -0.47 14.89
CA TRP A 90 -12.21 -1.79 14.56
C TRP A 90 -12.84 -1.78 13.17
N MET A 91 -12.58 -2.83 12.39
CA MET A 91 -13.13 -2.95 11.04
C MET A 91 -14.59 -3.37 11.00
N LEU A 92 -15.36 -2.83 10.06
CA LEU A 92 -16.73 -3.19 9.72
C LEU A 92 -16.93 -3.10 8.21
N ASP A 93 -17.26 -4.23 7.59
CA ASP A 93 -17.49 -4.35 6.15
C ASP A 93 -18.99 -4.25 5.80
N PRO A 94 -19.34 -3.90 4.55
CA PRO A 94 -20.74 -3.87 4.11
C PRO A 94 -21.33 -5.27 3.89
N GLY A 95 -20.51 -6.31 3.78
CA GLY A 95 -20.97 -7.68 3.57
C GLY A 95 -21.47 -8.31 4.87
N ILE A 96 -22.79 -8.37 5.06
CA ILE A 96 -23.40 -8.98 6.26
C ILE A 96 -23.68 -10.45 5.99
N LYS A 97 -23.04 -11.33 6.78
CA LYS A 97 -23.25 -12.79 6.70
C LYS A 97 -24.75 -13.14 6.68
N LYS A 98 -25.17 -13.89 5.66
CA LYS A 98 -26.54 -14.34 5.48
C LYS A 98 -26.79 -15.59 6.34
N GLU A 99 -27.10 -15.38 7.62
CA GLU A 99 -27.26 -16.47 8.58
C GLU A 99 -28.46 -16.19 9.50
N LYS A 100 -29.46 -17.07 9.51
CA LYS A 100 -30.62 -16.94 10.39
C LYS A 100 -30.17 -17.11 11.85
N GLY A 101 -30.62 -16.21 12.73
CA GLY A 101 -30.20 -16.17 14.14
C GLY A 101 -29.05 -15.20 14.40
N PHE A 102 -28.36 -14.73 13.37
CA PHE A 102 -27.41 -13.63 13.50
C PHE A 102 -28.17 -12.30 13.55
N PHE A 103 -28.07 -11.58 14.68
CA PHE A 103 -28.93 -10.43 14.97
C PHE A 103 -28.86 -9.31 13.93
N VAL A 104 -27.71 -9.08 13.28
CA VAL A 104 -27.57 -8.07 12.23
C VAL A 104 -28.35 -8.49 10.99
N PHE A 105 -28.20 -9.74 10.56
CA PHE A 105 -28.98 -10.29 9.45
C PHE A 105 -30.49 -10.32 9.74
N ASP A 106 -30.87 -10.79 10.92
CA ASP A 106 -32.28 -10.88 11.31
C ASP A 106 -32.93 -9.49 11.42
N SER A 107 -32.23 -8.52 12.03
CA SER A 107 -32.73 -7.14 12.16
C SER A 107 -32.79 -6.41 10.82
N GLY A 108 -31.78 -6.56 9.96
CA GLY A 108 -31.79 -5.96 8.63
C GLY A 108 -32.88 -6.55 7.73
N SER A 109 -33.11 -7.87 7.81
CA SER A 109 -34.20 -8.54 7.08
C SER A 109 -35.57 -8.08 7.57
N LYS A 110 -35.76 -7.96 8.90
CA LYS A 110 -36.98 -7.40 9.49
C LYS A 110 -37.24 -5.96 9.05
N ASN A 111 -36.17 -5.18 8.87
CA ASN A 111 -36.24 -3.80 8.41
C ASN A 111 -36.18 -3.65 6.89
N ASP A 112 -36.17 -4.73 6.10
CA ASP A 112 -36.10 -4.68 4.63
C ASP A 112 -35.02 -3.71 4.09
N VAL A 113 -33.78 -3.84 4.59
CA VAL A 113 -32.68 -2.89 4.29
C VAL A 113 -31.72 -3.38 3.21
N TRP A 114 -31.94 -4.54 2.61
CA TRP A 114 -30.98 -5.16 1.67
C TRP A 114 -31.15 -4.64 0.25
N VAL A 115 -30.05 -4.51 -0.47
CA VAL A 115 -30.05 -4.32 -1.93
C VAL A 115 -30.75 -5.52 -2.58
N GLN A 116 -31.50 -5.28 -3.66
CA GLN A 116 -32.31 -6.32 -4.31
C GLN A 116 -31.73 -6.75 -5.66
N LYS A 117 -32.13 -7.94 -6.11
CA LYS A 117 -32.09 -8.33 -7.53
C LYS A 117 -33.32 -7.77 -8.26
N ALA A 118 -33.33 -7.87 -9.58
CA ALA A 118 -34.46 -7.46 -10.42
C ALA A 118 -35.79 -8.18 -10.09
N ASP A 119 -35.72 -9.39 -9.50
CA ASP A 119 -36.89 -10.16 -9.04
C ASP A 119 -37.44 -9.71 -7.66
N GLY A 120 -36.83 -8.69 -7.05
CA GLY A 120 -37.20 -8.16 -5.74
C GLY A 120 -36.65 -8.95 -4.54
N SER A 121 -35.96 -10.07 -4.75
CA SER A 121 -35.30 -10.79 -3.66
C SER A 121 -33.96 -10.14 -3.27
N PRO A 122 -33.50 -10.27 -2.02
CA PRO A 122 -32.20 -9.74 -1.60
C PRO A 122 -31.05 -10.25 -2.48
N PHE A 123 -30.14 -9.36 -2.84
CA PHE A 123 -28.88 -9.73 -3.46
C PHE A 123 -28.01 -10.49 -2.47
N VAL A 124 -27.42 -11.59 -2.95
CA VAL A 124 -26.48 -12.41 -2.18
C VAL A 124 -25.18 -12.47 -2.97
N GLY A 125 -24.08 -12.03 -2.35
CA GLY A 125 -22.73 -12.11 -2.89
C GLY A 125 -21.81 -12.80 -1.89
N GLU A 126 -20.70 -13.35 -2.36
CA GLU A 126 -19.72 -14.05 -1.50
C GLU A 126 -18.53 -13.14 -1.16
N VAL A 127 -18.19 -13.07 0.13
CA VAL A 127 -17.02 -12.36 0.69
C VAL A 127 -16.45 -13.21 1.85
N TRP A 128 -15.69 -12.62 2.78
CA TRP A 128 -15.03 -13.30 3.92
C TRP A 128 -15.94 -14.27 4.71
N PRO A 129 -17.19 -13.92 5.07
CA PRO A 129 -18.07 -14.81 5.84
C PRO A 129 -18.76 -15.90 5.00
N GLY A 130 -18.47 -15.99 3.70
CA GLY A 130 -19.25 -16.74 2.72
C GLY A 130 -20.41 -15.90 2.15
N ASP A 131 -21.60 -16.49 2.03
CA ASP A 131 -22.81 -15.82 1.55
C ASP A 131 -23.16 -14.59 2.41
N CYS A 132 -23.23 -13.42 1.77
CA CYS A 132 -23.51 -12.14 2.39
C CYS A 132 -24.65 -11.39 1.68
N VAL A 133 -25.42 -10.64 2.45
CA VAL A 133 -26.34 -9.60 1.97
C VAL A 133 -25.73 -8.22 2.20
N PHE A 134 -26.12 -7.24 1.39
CA PHE A 134 -25.53 -5.91 1.38
C PHE A 134 -26.58 -4.86 1.76
N PRO A 135 -26.35 -4.01 2.79
CA PRO A 135 -27.24 -2.91 3.13
C PRO A 135 -27.36 -1.93 1.96
N ASP A 136 -28.58 -1.52 1.66
CA ASP A 136 -28.86 -0.50 0.65
C ASP A 136 -28.67 0.90 1.22
N PHE A 137 -27.42 1.35 1.37
CA PHE A 137 -27.09 2.66 1.93
C PHE A 137 -27.68 3.85 1.16
N THR A 138 -28.27 3.63 -0.01
CA THR A 138 -29.03 4.64 -0.76
C THR A 138 -30.37 4.99 -0.10
N SER A 139 -30.90 4.11 0.77
CA SER A 139 -32.13 4.37 1.52
C SER A 139 -31.84 4.89 2.93
N GLU A 140 -32.56 5.94 3.35
CA GLU A 140 -32.49 6.49 4.72
C GLU A 140 -32.74 5.41 5.78
N LYS A 141 -33.65 4.49 5.50
CA LYS A 141 -33.98 3.37 6.40
C LYS A 141 -32.76 2.49 6.70
N ALA A 142 -32.00 2.13 5.67
CA ALA A 142 -30.79 1.34 5.82
C ALA A 142 -29.68 2.13 6.51
N ARG A 143 -29.50 3.40 6.17
CA ARG A 143 -28.52 4.29 6.83
C ARG A 143 -28.80 4.46 8.32
N ALA A 144 -30.06 4.67 8.70
CA ALA A 144 -30.49 4.79 10.09
C ALA A 144 -30.32 3.48 10.87
N TRP A 145 -30.65 2.34 10.24
CA TRP A 145 -30.41 1.02 10.81
C TRP A 145 -28.91 0.77 11.07
N TRP A 146 -28.05 1.04 10.09
CA TRP A 146 -26.60 0.92 10.25
C TRP A 146 -26.05 1.84 11.34
N ALA A 147 -26.48 3.11 11.34
CA ALA A 147 -26.06 4.08 12.36
C ALA A 147 -26.46 3.62 13.78
N SER A 148 -27.62 2.97 13.96
CA SER A 148 -28.02 2.40 15.24
C SER A 148 -27.11 1.26 15.68
N LEU A 149 -26.73 0.36 14.77
CA LEU A 149 -25.80 -0.73 15.07
C LEU A 149 -24.42 -0.20 15.45
N VAL A 150 -23.91 0.77 14.69
CA VAL A 150 -22.66 1.45 15.00
C VAL A 150 -22.73 2.12 16.37
N LYS A 151 -23.81 2.85 16.67
CA LYS A 151 -23.99 3.50 17.97
C LYS A 151 -23.85 2.51 19.13
N ASP A 152 -24.50 1.36 19.02
CA ASP A 152 -24.46 0.33 20.05
C ASP A 152 -23.08 -0.34 20.11
N PHE A 153 -22.42 -0.55 18.96
CA PHE A 153 -21.07 -1.10 18.89
C PHE A 153 -20.03 -0.22 19.57
N ILE A 154 -20.16 1.11 19.50
CA ILE A 154 -19.26 2.06 20.19
C ILE A 154 -19.25 1.86 21.72
N SER A 155 -20.34 1.34 22.31
CA SER A 155 -20.40 1.09 23.75
C SER A 155 -19.35 0.08 24.26
N ASN A 156 -18.74 -0.71 23.36
CA ASN A 156 -17.64 -1.63 23.66
C ASN A 156 -16.27 -0.94 23.78
N GLY A 157 -16.21 0.40 23.81
CA GLY A 157 -14.97 1.16 23.94
C GLY A 157 -14.32 1.55 22.61
N VAL A 158 -14.95 1.28 21.46
CA VAL A 158 -14.45 1.60 20.12
C VAL A 158 -14.20 3.11 19.97
N ASP A 159 -12.95 3.51 19.65
CA ASP A 159 -12.61 4.93 19.44
C ASP A 159 -12.79 5.38 17.98
N GLY A 160 -12.65 4.45 17.03
CA GLY A 160 -12.80 4.69 15.60
C GLY A 160 -13.23 3.45 14.83
N ILE A 161 -13.74 3.65 13.62
CA ILE A 161 -14.21 2.56 12.75
C ILE A 161 -13.48 2.57 11.42
N TRP A 162 -13.16 1.38 10.92
CA TRP A 162 -12.63 1.16 9.59
C TRP A 162 -13.71 0.53 8.71
N ASN A 163 -14.12 1.21 7.63
CA ASN A 163 -14.99 0.64 6.60
C ASN A 163 -14.14 0.21 5.40
N ASP A 164 -13.93 -1.10 5.29
CA ASP A 164 -13.29 -1.72 4.14
C ASP A 164 -14.32 -2.38 3.22
N MET A 165 -13.85 -2.84 2.05
CA MET A 165 -14.63 -3.63 1.10
C MET A 165 -15.88 -2.90 0.58
N ASN A 166 -15.90 -1.56 0.67
CA ASN A 166 -17.09 -0.73 0.49
C ASN A 166 -17.23 -0.07 -0.89
N GLU A 167 -16.54 -0.60 -1.91
CA GLU A 167 -16.78 -0.28 -3.32
C GLU A 167 -18.22 -0.53 -3.80
N PRO A 168 -18.94 -1.63 -3.47
CA PRO A 168 -18.62 -2.78 -2.60
C PRO A 168 -17.88 -3.93 -3.30
N ALA A 169 -16.95 -4.58 -2.61
CA ALA A 169 -16.23 -5.73 -3.12
C ALA A 169 -17.08 -7.03 -3.04
N VAL A 170 -17.06 -7.82 -4.10
CA VAL A 170 -17.78 -9.12 -4.19
C VAL A 170 -16.92 -10.14 -4.95
N SER A 171 -16.48 -11.21 -4.28
CA SER A 171 -15.43 -12.13 -4.78
C SER A 171 -15.82 -12.89 -6.04
N LYS A 172 -17.07 -13.38 -6.12
CA LYS A 172 -17.58 -14.25 -7.20
C LYS A 172 -18.36 -13.49 -8.29
N THR A 173 -17.86 -12.33 -8.69
CA THR A 173 -18.39 -11.55 -9.81
C THR A 173 -17.27 -11.22 -10.80
N VAL A 174 -17.62 -11.01 -12.07
CA VAL A 174 -16.64 -10.70 -13.13
C VAL A 174 -15.87 -9.42 -12.83
N THR A 175 -16.57 -8.39 -12.36
CA THR A 175 -16.01 -7.07 -12.06
C THR A 175 -15.51 -6.92 -10.63
N LYS A 176 -15.56 -7.99 -9.81
CA LYS A 176 -15.25 -7.98 -8.37
C LYS A 176 -16.09 -6.99 -7.54
N THR A 177 -17.26 -6.60 -8.06
CA THR A 177 -18.22 -5.73 -7.38
C THR A 177 -19.66 -6.17 -7.65
N MET A 178 -20.62 -5.49 -7.04
CA MET A 178 -22.04 -5.80 -7.17
C MET A 178 -22.50 -5.66 -8.63
N PRO A 179 -23.29 -6.62 -9.16
CA PRO A 179 -23.80 -6.56 -10.53
C PRO A 179 -24.60 -5.28 -10.79
N GLU A 180 -24.40 -4.68 -11.97
CA GLU A 180 -25.05 -3.43 -12.34
C GLU A 180 -26.58 -3.50 -12.32
N SER A 181 -27.16 -4.67 -12.57
CA SER A 181 -28.61 -4.90 -12.60
C SER A 181 -29.27 -5.01 -11.23
N ASN A 182 -28.49 -4.95 -10.15
CA ASN A 182 -29.04 -4.90 -8.80
C ASN A 182 -29.81 -3.60 -8.56
N ILE A 183 -30.90 -3.69 -7.81
CA ILE A 183 -31.84 -2.58 -7.59
C ILE A 183 -31.63 -1.98 -6.20
N HIS A 184 -31.45 -0.67 -6.18
CA HIS A 184 -31.40 0.18 -5.00
C HIS A 184 -32.70 0.98 -4.88
N ARG A 185 -33.24 1.08 -3.67
CA ARG A 185 -34.46 1.83 -3.34
C ARG A 185 -34.16 3.28 -2.96
N GLY A 186 -33.16 3.88 -3.59
CA GLY A 186 -32.58 5.16 -3.18
C GLY A 186 -33.61 6.24 -2.89
N ASP A 187 -33.30 7.10 -1.93
CA ASP A 187 -34.18 8.19 -1.55
C ASP A 187 -34.42 9.15 -2.74
N ALA A 188 -35.58 9.81 -2.76
CA ALA A 188 -36.00 10.63 -3.89
C ALA A 188 -35.03 11.79 -4.20
N ASP A 189 -34.36 12.33 -3.18
CA ASP A 189 -33.41 13.44 -3.29
C ASP A 189 -32.04 13.02 -3.83
N ILE A 190 -31.72 11.72 -3.83
CA ILE A 190 -30.46 11.19 -4.36
C ILE A 190 -30.61 10.40 -5.67
N GLY A 191 -31.82 10.28 -6.21
CA GLY A 191 -32.08 9.66 -7.52
C GLY A 191 -33.25 8.68 -7.59
N GLY A 192 -33.87 8.33 -6.46
CA GLY A 192 -34.98 7.39 -6.41
C GLY A 192 -34.56 5.93 -6.64
N VAL A 193 -35.52 5.07 -6.98
CA VAL A 193 -35.24 3.66 -7.30
C VAL A 193 -34.42 3.59 -8.59
N GLN A 194 -33.21 3.02 -8.52
CA GLN A 194 -32.31 2.87 -9.67
C GLN A 194 -31.52 1.56 -9.59
N ASN A 195 -30.84 1.25 -10.69
CA ASN A 195 -29.86 0.17 -10.75
C ASN A 195 -28.56 0.52 -10.02
N HIS A 196 -27.75 -0.48 -9.68
CA HIS A 196 -26.47 -0.32 -8.99
C HIS A 196 -25.50 0.57 -9.76
N SER A 197 -25.52 0.51 -11.10
CA SER A 197 -24.68 1.37 -11.94
C SER A 197 -24.89 2.88 -11.70
N TYR A 198 -26.08 3.30 -11.26
CA TYR A 198 -26.35 4.69 -10.89
C TYR A 198 -25.70 5.07 -9.55
N TYR A 199 -25.62 4.13 -8.60
CA TYR A 199 -25.20 4.39 -7.22
C TYR A 199 -23.80 3.88 -6.86
N HIS A 200 -23.17 3.09 -7.72
CA HIS A 200 -21.92 2.38 -7.45
C HIS A 200 -20.88 3.24 -6.70
N ASN A 201 -20.49 4.37 -7.29
CA ASN A 201 -19.44 5.22 -6.71
C ASN A 201 -19.86 5.98 -5.43
N VAL A 202 -21.15 6.11 -5.13
CA VAL A 202 -21.62 6.75 -3.89
C VAL A 202 -21.93 5.75 -2.77
N TYR A 203 -21.96 4.44 -3.07
CA TYR A 203 -22.26 3.39 -2.09
C TYR A 203 -21.32 3.47 -0.87
N GLY A 204 -20.01 3.48 -1.10
CA GLY A 204 -19.01 3.58 -0.03
C GLY A 204 -19.13 4.88 0.77
N MET A 205 -19.34 6.02 0.11
CA MET A 205 -19.56 7.30 0.79
C MET A 205 -20.80 7.27 1.70
N LEU A 206 -21.88 6.61 1.28
CA LEU A 206 -23.13 6.52 2.04
C LEU A 206 -22.99 5.56 3.24
N MET A 207 -22.25 4.46 3.10
CA MET A 207 -21.85 3.63 4.24
C MET A 207 -21.07 4.45 5.27
N THR A 208 -20.02 5.13 4.81
CA THR A 208 -19.13 5.94 5.65
C THR A 208 -19.88 7.08 6.35
N ARG A 209 -20.79 7.77 5.65
CA ARG A 209 -21.67 8.77 6.26
C ARG A 209 -22.56 8.17 7.34
N SER A 210 -23.06 6.95 7.14
CA SER A 210 -23.90 6.25 8.11
C SER A 210 -23.09 5.83 9.35
N THR A 211 -21.87 5.34 9.15
CA THR A 211 -20.92 5.04 10.23
C THR A 211 -20.59 6.29 11.04
N TYR A 212 -20.23 7.39 10.38
CA TYR A 212 -19.96 8.67 11.04
C TYR A 212 -21.15 9.12 11.89
N LYS A 213 -22.38 9.01 11.36
CA LYS A 213 -23.59 9.36 12.09
C LYS A 213 -23.82 8.47 13.31
N GLY A 214 -23.58 7.16 13.20
CA GLY A 214 -23.69 6.25 14.33
C GLY A 214 -22.71 6.57 15.45
N MET A 215 -21.47 6.93 15.10
CA MET A 215 -20.46 7.38 16.07
C MET A 215 -20.87 8.68 16.78
N GLU A 216 -21.37 9.67 16.02
CA GLU A 216 -21.90 10.91 16.57
C GLU A 216 -23.09 10.65 17.53
N MET A 217 -23.97 9.72 17.18
CA MET A 217 -25.09 9.29 18.03
C MET A 217 -24.64 8.60 19.32
N ALA A 218 -23.49 7.91 19.30
CA ALA A 218 -22.93 7.26 20.48
C ALA A 218 -22.34 8.28 21.45
N ASN A 219 -21.62 9.27 20.93
CA ASN A 219 -21.01 10.32 21.75
C ASN A 219 -20.88 11.64 20.97
N ALA A 220 -21.88 12.51 21.12
CA ALA A 220 -21.91 13.84 20.49
C ALA A 220 -20.79 14.78 21.00
N ALA A 221 -20.10 14.44 22.08
CA ALA A 221 -19.00 15.23 22.62
C ALA A 221 -17.64 14.89 21.99
N LYS A 222 -17.52 13.81 21.20
CA LYS A 222 -16.27 13.39 20.54
C LYS A 222 -16.37 13.52 19.02
N ARG A 223 -15.25 13.76 18.35
CA ARG A 223 -15.19 13.79 16.88
C ARG A 223 -15.10 12.35 16.37
N PRO A 224 -16.01 11.91 15.48
CA PRO A 224 -15.87 10.59 14.87
C PRO A 224 -14.59 10.48 14.04
N PHE A 225 -13.93 9.32 14.14
CA PHE A 225 -12.88 8.91 13.22
C PHE A 225 -13.34 7.68 12.45
N VAL A 226 -13.47 7.84 11.13
CA VAL A 226 -13.77 6.76 10.19
C VAL A 226 -12.67 6.71 9.15
N LEU A 227 -12.17 5.52 8.83
CA LEU A 227 -11.35 5.25 7.65
C LEU A 227 -12.20 4.52 6.61
N THR A 228 -12.14 4.94 5.35
CA THR A 228 -12.90 4.32 4.25
C THR A 228 -11.98 3.98 3.08
N ARG A 229 -12.24 2.87 2.38
CA ARG A 229 -11.52 2.54 1.13
C ARG A 229 -12.12 3.28 -0.06
N ALA A 230 -13.42 3.06 -0.27
CA ALA A 230 -14.17 3.68 -1.33
C ALA A 230 -14.76 5.02 -0.88
N GLY A 231 -14.87 5.96 -1.82
CA GLY A 231 -15.43 7.27 -1.58
C GLY A 231 -15.85 7.98 -2.86
N PHE A 232 -16.56 9.09 -2.69
CA PHE A 232 -16.93 10.01 -3.76
C PHE A 232 -16.55 11.43 -3.38
N ILE A 233 -16.69 12.37 -4.31
CA ILE A 233 -16.44 13.77 -4.00
C ILE A 233 -17.34 14.23 -2.84
N GLY A 234 -16.75 14.72 -1.75
CA GLY A 234 -17.46 15.03 -0.51
C GLY A 234 -17.22 14.04 0.66
N SER A 235 -16.56 12.90 0.43
CA SER A 235 -16.22 11.94 1.48
C SER A 235 -15.36 12.50 2.61
N GLN A 236 -14.56 13.55 2.37
CA GLN A 236 -13.69 14.19 3.36
C GLN A 236 -14.43 14.71 4.58
N ARG A 237 -15.73 14.99 4.45
CA ARG A 237 -16.56 15.44 5.58
C ARG A 237 -16.73 14.35 6.64
N TYR A 238 -16.58 13.08 6.25
CA TYR A 238 -16.95 11.93 7.06
C TYR A 238 -15.78 11.01 7.39
N ALA A 239 -14.71 10.97 6.58
CA ALA A 239 -13.65 9.99 6.80
C ALA A 239 -12.28 10.38 6.24
N ALA A 240 -11.25 9.79 6.87
CA ALA A 240 -9.96 9.54 6.26
C ALA A 240 -10.08 8.50 5.13
N THR A 241 -9.14 8.50 4.18
CA THR A 241 -9.02 7.42 3.18
C THR A 241 -7.60 6.86 3.16
N TRP A 242 -7.42 5.65 2.63
CA TRP A 242 -6.10 5.17 2.25
C TRP A 242 -6.07 4.69 0.80
N THR A 243 -4.89 4.40 0.27
CA THR A 243 -4.69 4.02 -1.14
C THR A 243 -5.01 2.56 -1.46
N GLY A 244 -5.59 1.81 -0.52
CA GLY A 244 -5.85 0.38 -0.67
C GLY A 244 -4.60 -0.48 -0.55
N ASP A 245 -4.77 -1.73 -0.97
CA ASP A 245 -3.82 -2.85 -0.86
C ASP A 245 -2.61 -2.66 -1.79
N ASN A 246 -1.66 -1.82 -1.37
CA ASN A 246 -0.39 -1.60 -2.07
C ASN A 246 0.60 -2.77 -1.84
N LEU A 247 1.71 -2.80 -2.59
CA LEU A 247 2.72 -3.85 -2.45
C LEU A 247 3.97 -3.35 -1.72
N SER A 248 4.67 -4.27 -1.09
CA SER A 248 5.98 -4.07 -0.45
C SER A 248 7.10 -3.94 -1.49
N THR A 249 7.04 -2.93 -2.36
CA THR A 249 8.06 -2.64 -3.38
C THR A 249 8.45 -1.15 -3.45
N TRP A 250 9.60 -0.86 -4.07
CA TRP A 250 10.10 0.51 -4.26
C TRP A 250 9.22 1.34 -5.20
N GLU A 251 8.58 0.71 -6.18
CA GLU A 251 7.65 1.35 -7.11
C GLU A 251 6.39 1.80 -6.39
N HIS A 252 5.84 0.98 -5.50
CA HIS A 252 4.67 1.35 -4.69
C HIS A 252 4.99 2.41 -3.65
N LEU A 253 6.21 2.41 -3.08
CA LEU A 253 6.71 3.53 -2.29
C LEU A 253 6.73 4.82 -3.12
N HIS A 254 7.26 4.77 -4.34
CA HIS A 254 7.31 5.93 -5.23
C HIS A 254 5.91 6.43 -5.60
N MET A 255 5.02 5.52 -6.03
CA MET A 255 3.63 5.83 -6.42
C MET A 255 2.81 6.44 -5.28
N SER A 256 3.18 6.18 -4.01
CA SER A 256 2.45 6.75 -2.87
C SER A 256 2.43 8.29 -2.88
N LEU A 257 3.54 8.95 -3.27
CA LEU A 257 3.62 10.41 -3.33
C LEU A 257 2.56 11.01 -4.28
N PRO A 258 2.57 10.70 -5.61
CA PRO A 258 1.59 11.27 -6.52
C PRO A 258 0.15 10.86 -6.18
N MET A 259 -0.09 9.68 -5.58
CA MET A 259 -1.44 9.29 -5.14
C MET A 259 -1.95 10.18 -4.00
N ILE A 260 -1.15 10.38 -2.94
CA ILE A 260 -1.54 11.22 -1.80
C ILE A 260 -1.74 12.67 -2.22
N LEU A 261 -0.86 13.20 -3.07
CA LEU A 261 -0.99 14.57 -3.56
C LEU A 261 -2.25 14.76 -4.41
N GLN A 262 -2.59 13.80 -5.26
CA GLN A 262 -3.80 13.87 -6.08
C GLN A 262 -5.09 13.73 -5.25
N LEU A 263 -5.09 12.90 -4.20
CA LEU A 263 -6.20 12.85 -3.24
C LEU A 263 -6.40 14.20 -2.54
N GLY A 264 -5.31 14.83 -2.08
CA GLY A 264 -5.36 16.17 -1.50
C GLY A 264 -5.92 17.24 -2.46
N LEU A 265 -5.46 17.24 -3.72
CA LEU A 265 -5.99 18.13 -4.77
C LEU A 265 -7.47 17.87 -5.10
N SER A 266 -7.94 16.64 -4.91
CA SER A 266 -9.32 16.23 -5.14
C SER A 266 -10.25 16.51 -3.94
N GLY A 267 -9.73 17.14 -2.89
CA GLY A 267 -10.50 17.52 -1.70
C GLY A 267 -10.48 16.48 -0.58
N GLN A 268 -9.60 15.47 -0.65
CA GLN A 268 -9.42 14.42 0.37
C GLN A 268 -8.05 14.57 1.07
N PRO A 269 -7.90 15.52 2.02
CA PRO A 269 -6.60 15.90 2.59
C PRO A 269 -6.10 14.95 3.69
N LEU A 270 -6.97 14.14 4.29
CA LEU A 270 -6.60 13.12 5.29
C LEU A 270 -6.47 11.76 4.59
N SER A 271 -5.32 11.57 3.94
CA SER A 271 -5.02 10.37 3.15
C SER A 271 -3.60 9.88 3.34
N GLY A 272 -3.38 8.57 3.16
CA GLY A 272 -2.09 7.92 3.31
C GLY A 272 -2.08 6.51 2.68
N PRO A 273 -0.91 5.93 2.40
CA PRO A 273 -0.78 4.53 2.00
C PRO A 273 -0.62 3.62 3.22
N ASP A 274 -0.64 2.30 2.99
CA ASP A 274 -0.13 1.35 3.98
C ASP A 274 1.40 1.36 3.97
N ILE A 275 1.96 1.83 5.08
CA ILE A 275 3.41 2.00 5.27
C ILE A 275 4.05 0.62 5.40
N GLY A 276 5.04 0.35 4.55
CA GLY A 276 5.69 -0.95 4.42
C GLY A 276 5.20 -1.74 3.20
N GLY A 277 3.98 -1.45 2.72
CA GLY A 277 3.27 -2.24 1.71
C GLY A 277 2.36 -3.28 2.36
N PHE A 278 1.12 -3.38 1.86
CA PHE A 278 0.16 -4.39 2.32
C PHE A 278 0.59 -5.79 1.90
N GLY A 279 0.75 -6.01 0.58
CA GLY A 279 1.07 -7.31 -0.01
C GLY A 279 2.57 -7.57 -0.14
N GLY A 280 3.00 -8.78 0.23
CA GLY A 280 4.39 -9.22 0.23
C GLY A 280 5.22 -8.66 1.39
N ASN A 281 6.49 -9.06 1.45
CA ASN A 281 7.41 -8.69 2.54
C ASN A 281 8.34 -7.54 2.13
N ALA A 282 8.42 -6.51 2.97
CA ALA A 282 9.43 -5.47 2.77
C ALA A 282 10.83 -5.99 3.10
N THR A 283 11.87 -5.44 2.46
CA THR A 283 13.24 -5.56 2.98
C THR A 283 13.43 -4.54 4.11
N PRO A 284 14.39 -4.73 5.05
CA PRO A 284 14.65 -3.74 6.10
C PRO A 284 14.84 -2.33 5.56
N LYS A 285 15.61 -2.17 4.48
CA LYS A 285 15.87 -0.86 3.88
C LYS A 285 14.63 -0.23 3.25
N LEU A 286 13.82 -1.04 2.55
CA LEU A 286 12.55 -0.58 2.00
C LEU A 286 11.59 -0.16 3.12
N PHE A 287 11.49 -0.95 4.20
CA PHE A 287 10.65 -0.64 5.35
C PHE A 287 11.08 0.65 6.06
N GLY A 288 12.39 0.82 6.30
CA GLY A 288 12.95 2.05 6.85
C GLY A 288 12.65 3.28 5.97
N ARG A 289 12.75 3.14 4.64
CA ARG A 289 12.37 4.20 3.70
C ARG A 289 10.88 4.50 3.72
N TRP A 290 10.05 3.47 3.77
CA TRP A 290 8.60 3.57 3.94
C TRP A 290 8.25 4.35 5.19
N MET A 291 8.86 4.03 6.32
CA MET A 291 8.59 4.70 7.59
C MET A 291 9.04 6.16 7.56
N GLY A 292 10.22 6.45 7.00
CA GLY A 292 10.74 7.81 6.84
C GLY A 292 9.80 8.74 6.07
N LEU A 293 9.30 8.28 4.93
CA LEU A 293 8.35 9.03 4.10
C LEU A 293 6.93 9.03 4.70
N GLY A 294 6.43 7.84 5.06
CA GLY A 294 5.07 7.60 5.52
C GLY A 294 4.74 8.28 6.85
N ALA A 295 5.73 8.50 7.72
CA ALA A 295 5.58 9.29 8.94
C ALA A 295 5.21 10.76 8.66
N LEU A 296 5.48 11.30 7.47
CA LEU A 296 5.19 12.68 7.09
C LEU A 296 3.93 12.82 6.22
N PHE A 297 3.23 11.73 5.88
CA PHE A 297 1.94 11.81 5.20
C PHE A 297 0.80 12.22 6.16
N PRO A 298 -0.29 12.83 5.64
CA PRO A 298 -1.42 13.27 6.46
C PRO A 298 -2.02 12.14 7.31
N PHE A 299 -2.29 10.98 6.70
CA PHE A 299 -2.61 9.74 7.40
C PHE A 299 -1.40 8.82 7.41
N SER A 300 -1.03 8.28 8.58
CA SER A 300 0.19 7.50 8.77
C SER A 300 -0.11 6.21 9.50
N ARG A 301 -0.22 5.12 8.73
CA ARG A 301 -0.55 3.78 9.22
C ARG A 301 0.39 2.73 8.64
N GLY A 302 1.05 1.95 9.48
CA GLY A 302 1.66 0.68 9.08
C GLY A 302 0.60 -0.41 8.99
N HIS A 303 0.57 -1.17 7.90
CA HIS A 303 -0.35 -2.28 7.71
C HIS A 303 0.24 -3.31 6.74
N THR A 304 -0.09 -4.58 6.94
CA THR A 304 0.37 -5.69 6.10
C THR A 304 -0.62 -6.85 6.17
N GLU A 305 -0.61 -7.68 5.12
CA GLU A 305 -1.49 -8.83 4.93
C GLU A 305 -1.20 -10.00 5.87
N THR A 306 -2.08 -11.00 5.82
CA THR A 306 -1.86 -12.29 6.47
C THR A 306 -0.78 -13.09 5.76
N GLY A 307 0.04 -13.82 6.52
CA GLY A 307 1.13 -14.63 5.97
C GLY A 307 2.43 -13.87 5.62
N SER A 308 2.43 -12.53 5.69
CA SER A 308 3.68 -11.76 5.65
C SER A 308 4.47 -11.91 6.96
N ILE A 309 5.70 -11.40 6.98
CA ILE A 309 6.47 -11.22 8.22
C ILE A 309 5.87 -10.08 9.06
N ASP A 310 6.24 -10.04 10.32
CA ASP A 310 5.90 -8.95 11.22
C ASP A 310 6.40 -7.61 10.65
N HIS A 311 5.53 -6.59 10.58
CA HIS A 311 5.82 -5.25 10.02
C HIS A 311 5.77 -4.16 11.11
N GLU A 312 5.97 -4.53 12.36
CA GLU A 312 6.25 -3.60 13.45
C GLU A 312 7.67 -3.04 13.31
N PRO A 313 7.96 -1.84 13.83
CA PRO A 313 9.28 -1.19 13.70
C PRO A 313 10.48 -2.05 14.11
N TRP A 314 10.31 -2.96 15.07
CA TRP A 314 11.38 -3.82 15.61
C TRP A 314 11.58 -5.13 14.85
N SER A 315 10.80 -5.38 13.79
CA SER A 315 10.82 -6.65 13.07
C SER A 315 11.93 -6.75 12.00
N PHE A 316 12.64 -5.65 11.75
CA PHE A 316 13.61 -5.51 10.65
C PHE A 316 15.05 -5.26 11.09
N GLY A 317 15.39 -5.55 12.35
CA GLY A 317 16.73 -5.31 12.92
C GLY A 317 16.87 -3.93 13.55
N GLU A 318 17.91 -3.76 14.37
CA GLU A 318 18.10 -2.58 15.22
C GLU A 318 18.32 -1.29 14.41
N GLU A 319 19.01 -1.37 13.27
CA GLU A 319 19.24 -0.23 12.39
C GLU A 319 17.94 0.28 11.78
N CYS A 320 17.06 -0.63 11.33
CA CYS A 320 15.76 -0.24 10.78
C CYS A 320 14.82 0.28 11.90
N GLU A 321 14.87 -0.34 13.08
CA GLU A 321 14.13 0.13 14.25
C GLU A 321 14.51 1.57 14.62
N GLU A 322 15.81 1.91 14.58
CA GLU A 322 16.32 3.26 14.80
C GLU A 322 15.71 4.27 13.82
N VAL A 323 15.77 3.96 12.51
CA VAL A 323 15.19 4.82 11.47
C VAL A 323 13.70 5.02 11.70
N CYS A 324 12.97 3.94 12.03
CA CYS A 324 11.54 4.02 12.31
C CYS A 324 11.25 4.92 13.51
N ARG A 325 12.04 4.79 14.59
CA ARG A 325 11.90 5.62 15.79
C ARG A 325 12.22 7.08 15.50
N LEU A 326 13.27 7.38 14.74
CA LEU A 326 13.60 8.75 14.33
C LEU A 326 12.50 9.35 13.45
N ALA A 327 11.99 8.60 12.47
CA ALA A 327 10.89 9.02 11.59
C ALA A 327 9.63 9.38 12.39
N LEU A 328 9.27 8.52 13.35
CA LEU A 328 8.09 8.74 14.18
C LEU A 328 8.31 9.88 15.18
N LEU A 329 9.46 10.00 15.83
CA LEU A 329 9.75 11.16 16.69
C LEU A 329 9.69 12.48 15.90
N ARG A 330 10.12 12.47 14.63
CA ARG A 330 9.97 13.62 13.73
C ARG A 330 8.51 13.97 13.47
N ARG A 331 7.65 12.98 13.19
CA ARG A 331 6.19 13.20 13.08
C ARG A 331 5.64 13.87 14.33
N TYR A 332 5.99 13.37 15.52
CA TYR A 332 5.43 13.85 16.78
C TYR A 332 5.92 15.26 17.16
N ARG A 333 7.18 15.61 16.84
CA ARG A 333 7.65 17.01 16.91
C ARG A 333 6.87 17.93 15.99
N LEU A 334 6.49 17.46 14.81
CA LEU A 334 5.74 18.22 13.80
C LEU A 334 4.22 18.23 14.02
N LEU A 335 3.69 17.50 15.00
CA LEU A 335 2.24 17.45 15.23
C LEU A 335 1.59 18.83 15.44
N PRO A 336 2.17 19.80 16.16
CA PRO A 336 1.57 21.14 16.26
C PRO A 336 1.38 21.80 14.89
N HIS A 337 2.36 21.64 14.00
CA HIS A 337 2.29 22.13 12.63
C HIS A 337 1.26 21.36 11.79
N ILE A 338 1.35 20.02 11.75
CA ILE A 338 0.44 19.17 10.97
C ILE A 338 -1.01 19.39 11.42
N TYR A 339 -1.26 19.52 12.72
CA TYR A 339 -2.58 19.82 13.27
C TYR A 339 -3.10 21.21 12.86
N THR A 340 -2.21 22.20 12.81
CA THR A 340 -2.54 23.53 12.27
C THR A 340 -2.87 23.47 10.77
N LEU A 341 -2.18 22.63 9.99
CA LEU A 341 -2.54 22.40 8.58
C LEU A 341 -3.92 21.76 8.45
N PHE A 342 -4.29 20.83 9.33
CA PHE A 342 -5.66 20.30 9.36
C PHE A 342 -6.69 21.36 9.72
N TYR A 343 -6.39 22.30 10.62
CA TYR A 343 -7.26 23.45 10.89
C TYR A 343 -7.45 24.32 9.63
N HIS A 344 -6.39 24.58 8.86
CA HIS A 344 -6.51 25.28 7.57
C HIS A 344 -7.27 24.47 6.53
N SER A 345 -7.10 23.15 6.50
CA SER A 345 -7.86 22.27 5.63
C SER A 345 -9.35 22.28 5.97
N HIS A 346 -9.67 22.23 7.27
CA HIS A 346 -11.02 22.30 7.80
C HIS A 346 -11.70 23.65 7.52
N THR A 347 -10.98 24.76 7.64
CA THR A 347 -11.57 26.11 7.48
C THR A 347 -11.53 26.65 6.05
N LYS A 348 -10.54 26.25 5.24
CA LYS A 348 -10.30 26.83 3.90
C LYS A 348 -10.27 25.79 2.78
N GLY A 349 -10.22 24.49 3.08
CA GLY A 349 -10.12 23.43 2.07
C GLY A 349 -8.76 23.33 1.38
N ILE A 350 -7.70 23.80 2.05
CA ILE A 350 -6.31 23.68 1.55
C ILE A 350 -5.83 22.24 1.82
N PRO A 351 -5.12 21.59 0.90
CA PRO A 351 -4.55 20.27 1.16
C PRO A 351 -3.47 20.34 2.26
N VAL A 352 -3.35 19.28 3.08
CA VAL A 352 -2.31 19.20 4.12
C VAL A 352 -0.94 18.91 3.50
N ALA A 353 -0.86 17.86 2.67
CA ALA A 353 0.27 17.60 1.80
C ALA A 353 -0.03 18.16 0.40
N ALA A 354 0.79 19.10 -0.07
CA ALA A 354 0.59 19.81 -1.33
C ALA A 354 1.74 19.55 -2.32
N PRO A 355 1.47 19.54 -3.63
CA PRO A 355 2.53 19.47 -4.64
C PRO A 355 3.47 20.67 -4.56
N VAL A 356 4.74 20.47 -4.92
CA VAL A 356 5.79 21.50 -4.83
C VAL A 356 5.47 22.76 -5.64
N PHE A 357 4.75 22.64 -6.76
CA PHE A 357 4.35 23.80 -7.57
C PHE A 357 3.43 24.80 -6.84
N PHE A 358 2.87 24.45 -5.68
CA PHE A 358 2.11 25.42 -4.87
C PHE A 358 3.01 26.54 -4.32
N ALA A 359 4.30 26.28 -4.13
CA ALA A 359 5.25 27.29 -3.68
C ALA A 359 5.71 28.23 -4.81
N ASP A 360 5.72 27.76 -6.06
CA ASP A 360 6.03 28.57 -7.24
C ASP A 360 5.22 28.11 -8.46
N PRO A 361 3.97 28.60 -8.63
CA PRO A 361 3.10 28.16 -9.72
C PRO A 361 3.58 28.55 -11.13
N GLN A 362 4.57 29.45 -11.22
CA GLN A 362 5.10 29.96 -12.48
C GLN A 362 6.16 29.04 -13.09
N ASP A 363 6.81 28.18 -12.31
CA ASP A 363 7.74 27.17 -12.81
C ASP A 363 6.98 25.89 -13.21
N PRO A 364 6.80 25.59 -14.51
CA PRO A 364 6.07 24.40 -14.95
C PRO A 364 6.81 23.09 -14.64
N GLU A 365 8.12 23.11 -14.42
CA GLU A 365 8.89 21.90 -14.13
C GLU A 365 8.55 21.34 -12.73
N LEU A 366 8.08 22.18 -11.81
CA LEU A 366 7.63 21.74 -10.48
C LEU A 366 6.40 20.83 -10.51
N ARG A 367 5.66 20.80 -11.64
CA ARG A 367 4.53 19.87 -11.83
C ARG A 367 4.97 18.43 -12.06
N LYS A 368 6.23 18.20 -12.41
CA LYS A 368 6.81 16.88 -12.68
C LYS A 368 7.52 16.28 -11.46
N VAL A 369 7.52 16.97 -10.32
CA VAL A 369 8.20 16.53 -9.11
C VAL A 369 7.35 15.47 -8.40
N GLU A 370 7.85 14.24 -8.34
CA GLU A 370 7.16 13.09 -7.74
C GLU A 370 7.88 12.55 -6.49
N THR A 371 8.98 13.18 -6.07
CA THR A 371 9.80 12.76 -4.91
C THR A 371 9.82 13.78 -3.78
N SER A 372 9.00 14.84 -3.87
CA SER A 372 8.95 15.90 -2.86
C SER A 372 7.54 16.49 -2.74
N PHE A 373 7.21 17.00 -1.57
CA PHE A 373 5.94 17.65 -1.30
C PHE A 373 6.04 18.69 -0.19
N LEU A 374 5.04 19.55 -0.09
CA LEU A 374 4.93 20.61 0.90
C LEU A 374 3.99 20.19 2.04
N LEU A 375 4.40 20.44 3.28
CA LEU A 375 3.56 20.51 4.46
C LEU A 375 3.49 21.98 4.87
N GLY A 376 2.60 22.75 4.25
CA GLY A 376 2.60 24.22 4.38
C GLY A 376 3.93 24.81 3.87
N PRO A 377 4.69 25.57 4.70
CA PRO A 377 5.99 26.14 4.30
C PRO A 377 7.17 25.16 4.41
N LEU A 378 6.93 23.92 4.87
CA LEU A 378 7.96 22.89 5.00
C LEU A 378 8.01 22.04 3.72
N LEU A 379 9.12 22.08 3.00
CA LEU A 379 9.38 21.19 1.87
C LEU A 379 10.04 19.90 2.37
N VAL A 380 9.41 18.77 2.05
CA VAL A 380 9.89 17.42 2.34
C VAL A 380 10.43 16.82 1.06
N CYS A 381 11.71 16.48 1.04
CA CYS A 381 12.38 15.87 -0.11
C CYS A 381 12.81 14.44 0.24
N ALA A 382 12.26 13.45 -0.46
CA ALA A 382 12.53 12.03 -0.20
C ALA A 382 13.35 11.40 -1.34
N SER A 383 13.94 10.25 -1.05
CA SER A 383 14.41 9.32 -2.10
C SER A 383 13.48 8.12 -2.12
N THR A 384 13.14 7.67 -3.32
CA THR A 384 12.37 6.44 -3.56
C THR A 384 13.24 5.41 -4.28
N LEU A 385 14.56 5.61 -4.30
CA LEU A 385 15.52 4.73 -4.95
C LEU A 385 16.15 3.78 -3.92
N PRO A 386 16.40 2.51 -4.28
CA PRO A 386 16.97 1.52 -3.36
C PRO A 386 18.40 1.84 -2.92
N ASN A 387 19.17 2.50 -3.79
CA ASN A 387 20.61 2.65 -3.65
C ASN A 387 21.05 4.08 -3.33
N LYS A 388 20.14 5.01 -3.10
CA LYS A 388 20.47 6.42 -2.81
C LYS A 388 19.66 6.96 -1.65
N GLY A 389 20.34 7.57 -0.69
CA GLY A 389 19.73 8.41 0.32
C GLY A 389 19.16 9.70 -0.26
N ALA A 390 18.26 10.36 0.48
CA ALA A 390 17.69 11.63 0.05
C ALA A 390 18.77 12.71 -0.13
N HIS A 391 19.83 12.67 0.66
CA HIS A 391 21.00 13.57 0.57
C HIS A 391 21.86 13.37 -0.70
N GLU A 392 21.69 12.26 -1.41
CA GLU A 392 22.43 11.96 -2.65
C GLU A 392 21.60 12.26 -3.92
N CYS A 393 20.32 12.57 -3.75
CA CYS A 393 19.40 12.90 -4.84
C CYS A 393 19.45 14.39 -5.16
N ALA A 394 19.39 14.72 -6.45
CA ALA A 394 19.19 16.10 -6.88
C ALA A 394 17.72 16.48 -6.71
N HIS A 395 17.44 17.46 -5.84
CA HIS A 395 16.08 17.96 -5.60
C HIS A 395 15.87 19.30 -6.30
N LYS A 396 14.75 19.43 -7.03
CA LYS A 396 14.35 20.68 -7.67
C LYS A 396 13.64 21.55 -6.63
N LEU A 397 14.33 22.57 -6.11
CA LEU A 397 13.76 23.53 -5.18
C LEU A 397 12.96 24.62 -5.94
N PRO A 398 11.83 25.09 -5.39
CA PRO A 398 11.14 26.28 -5.89
C PRO A 398 12.02 27.52 -5.82
N LYS A 399 11.68 28.57 -6.59
CA LYS A 399 12.37 29.86 -6.48
C LYS A 399 12.21 30.45 -5.07
N GLY A 400 13.29 31.07 -4.57
CA GLY A 400 13.31 31.75 -3.27
C GLY A 400 14.29 31.11 -2.29
N ILE A 401 14.20 31.51 -1.03
CA ILE A 401 15.04 31.00 0.05
C ILE A 401 14.43 29.70 0.58
N TRP A 402 15.23 28.64 0.67
CA TRP A 402 14.88 27.35 1.26
C TRP A 402 16.05 26.89 2.12
N LEU A 403 15.88 26.93 3.45
CA LEU A 403 16.95 26.63 4.39
C LEU A 403 16.80 25.19 4.92
N PRO A 404 17.81 24.32 4.73
CA PRO A 404 17.75 22.95 5.25
C PRO A 404 17.87 22.95 6.78
N PHE A 405 17.23 21.97 7.43
CA PHE A 405 17.40 21.70 8.86
C PHE A 405 17.11 20.24 9.22
N ASP A 406 17.54 19.82 10.42
CA ASP A 406 17.20 18.53 11.02
C ASP A 406 16.87 18.70 12.51
N PHE A 407 16.35 17.65 13.16
CA PHE A 407 16.13 17.63 14.62
C PHE A 407 17.27 16.90 15.35
N ALA A 408 18.50 17.01 14.84
CA ALA A 408 19.62 16.13 15.15
C ALA A 408 19.31 14.63 14.89
N ASP A 409 18.46 14.38 13.91
CA ASP A 409 17.93 13.07 13.52
C ASP A 409 18.25 12.71 12.06
N SER A 410 19.29 13.35 11.49
CA SER A 410 19.70 13.08 10.10
C SER A 410 20.02 11.61 9.88
N HIS A 411 19.49 11.04 8.79
CA HIS A 411 19.71 9.65 8.39
C HIS A 411 19.53 9.49 6.86
N PRO A 412 20.33 8.65 6.17
CA PRO A 412 20.19 8.40 4.73
C PRO A 412 18.78 8.02 4.26
N ASP A 413 18.07 7.26 5.10
CA ASP A 413 16.72 6.75 4.85
C ASP A 413 15.58 7.69 5.25
N LEU A 414 15.89 8.83 5.87
CA LEU A 414 14.89 9.84 6.21
C LEU A 414 14.82 10.96 5.15
N PRO A 415 13.63 11.56 4.94
CA PRO A 415 13.51 12.72 4.06
C PRO A 415 14.33 13.93 4.56
N LEU A 416 14.79 14.76 3.62
CA LEU A 416 15.35 16.07 3.94
C LEU A 416 14.22 17.08 4.15
N LEU A 417 14.45 18.04 5.05
CA LEU A 417 13.51 19.10 5.38
C LEU A 417 14.12 20.45 5.00
N TYR A 418 13.34 21.27 4.29
CA TYR A 418 13.69 22.66 3.98
C TYR A 418 12.56 23.57 4.43
N LEU A 419 12.89 24.62 5.19
CA LEU A 419 11.94 25.65 5.57
C LEU A 419 12.01 26.81 4.59
N GLN A 420 10.85 27.22 4.06
CA GLN A 420 10.73 28.37 3.17
C GLN A 420 11.13 29.66 3.91
N GLY A 421 11.93 30.52 3.29
CA GLY A 421 12.23 31.85 3.80
C GLY A 421 10.96 32.70 3.92
N GLY A 422 10.76 33.29 5.08
CA GLY A 422 9.52 33.96 5.45
C GLY A 422 8.62 33.16 6.39
N ALA A 423 9.02 31.95 6.81
CA ALA A 423 8.20 31.08 7.63
C ALA A 423 8.72 30.89 9.06
N ILE A 424 7.78 30.75 10.00
CA ILE A 424 7.99 30.27 11.36
C ILE A 424 7.25 28.94 11.49
N LEU A 425 7.98 27.90 11.87
CA LEU A 425 7.47 26.53 12.06
C LEU A 425 7.39 26.21 13.56
N PRO A 426 6.18 26.10 14.14
CA PRO A 426 6.00 25.65 15.52
C PRO A 426 6.21 24.14 15.62
N VAL A 427 7.07 23.71 16.55
CA VAL A 427 7.39 22.30 16.80
C VAL A 427 7.32 22.00 18.29
N GLY A 428 6.75 20.84 18.61
CA GLY A 428 6.52 20.39 19.99
C GLY A 428 7.60 19.43 20.49
N LEU A 429 7.37 18.90 21.69
CA LEU A 429 8.22 17.87 22.28
C LEU A 429 8.10 16.52 21.53
N PRO A 430 9.17 15.71 21.52
CA PRO A 430 9.12 14.35 21.02
C PRO A 430 8.40 13.43 22.03
N ILE A 431 7.07 13.37 21.96
CA ILE A 431 6.20 12.56 22.82
C ILE A 431 5.93 11.16 22.23
N LYS A 432 5.53 10.20 23.06
CA LYS A 432 5.24 8.81 22.67
C LYS A 432 3.81 8.58 22.17
N HIS A 433 2.89 9.45 22.56
CA HIS A 433 1.51 9.49 22.08
C HIS A 433 0.95 10.89 22.33
N VAL A 434 -0.10 11.32 21.63
CA VAL A 434 -0.58 12.71 21.76
C VAL A 434 -1.11 13.05 23.15
N GLY A 435 -1.53 12.04 23.91
CA GLY A 435 -2.01 12.18 25.29
C GLY A 435 -0.95 12.59 26.32
N GLU A 436 0.35 12.52 26.00
CA GLU A 436 1.41 13.07 26.87
C GLU A 436 1.51 14.60 26.77
N ALA A 437 0.98 15.19 25.70
CA ALA A 437 1.10 16.62 25.46
C ALA A 437 0.28 17.45 26.45
N SER A 438 0.90 18.49 26.98
CA SER A 438 0.29 19.51 27.82
C SER A 438 0.34 20.88 27.14
N LEU A 439 -0.60 21.77 27.49
CA LEU A 439 -0.56 23.16 27.02
C LEU A 439 0.65 23.93 27.57
N GLU A 440 1.14 23.53 28.74
CA GLU A 440 2.29 24.15 29.39
C GLU A 440 3.63 23.57 28.90
N ASP A 441 3.62 22.59 27.99
CA ASP A 441 4.85 22.04 27.42
C ASP A 441 5.65 23.09 26.68
N ASP A 442 6.97 22.98 26.75
CA ASP A 442 7.88 23.86 26.01
C ASP A 442 7.61 23.79 24.50
N LEU A 443 7.54 24.95 23.88
CA LEU A 443 7.34 25.09 22.43
C LEU A 443 8.65 25.56 21.79
N SER A 444 8.97 25.05 20.60
CA SER A 444 10.07 25.55 19.78
C SER A 444 9.54 26.20 18.50
N LEU A 445 10.11 27.34 18.12
CA LEU A 445 9.87 27.99 16.82
C LEU A 445 11.14 27.90 15.98
N ILE A 446 11.04 27.28 14.81
CA ILE A 446 12.12 27.29 13.81
C ILE A 446 11.79 28.38 12.79
N ILE A 447 12.70 29.32 12.59
CA ILE A 447 12.46 30.56 11.85
C ILE A 447 13.42 30.64 10.67
N ALA A 448 12.88 30.77 9.45
CA ALA A 448 13.64 31.13 8.27
C ALA A 448 13.22 32.55 7.84
N LEU A 449 14.13 33.52 7.94
CA LEU A 449 13.85 34.89 7.47
C LEU A 449 13.86 34.95 5.94
N ASN A 450 12.99 35.76 5.35
CA ASN A 450 13.02 36.07 3.92
C ASN A 450 14.07 37.15 3.60
N GLU A 451 14.18 37.54 2.33
CA GLU A 451 15.09 38.58 1.84
C GLU A 451 14.90 39.95 2.51
N ASN A 452 13.71 40.21 3.07
CA ASN A 452 13.38 41.44 3.80
C ASN A 452 13.56 41.30 5.32
N GLY A 453 14.16 40.19 5.79
CA GLY A 453 14.38 39.94 7.21
C GLY A 453 13.09 39.67 7.99
N LYS A 454 12.02 39.18 7.35
CA LYS A 454 10.73 38.89 8.00
C LYS A 454 10.38 37.41 7.95
N ALA A 455 9.60 36.94 8.92
CA ALA A 455 8.94 35.64 8.89
C ALA A 455 7.61 35.62 9.66
N GLU A 456 6.70 34.74 9.27
CA GLU A 456 5.39 34.57 9.90
C GLU A 456 5.06 33.08 10.13
N GLY A 457 4.29 32.79 11.18
CA GLY A 457 3.80 31.43 11.42
C GLY A 457 2.53 31.41 12.25
N VAL A 458 1.86 30.27 12.22
CA VAL A 458 0.56 30.08 12.88
C VAL A 458 0.60 28.77 13.67
N LEU A 459 0.00 28.79 14.87
CA LEU A 459 -0.20 27.62 15.70
C LEU A 459 -1.67 27.56 16.16
N PHE A 460 -2.36 26.46 15.83
CA PHE A 460 -3.70 26.15 16.32
C PHE A 460 -3.63 25.11 17.45
N GLU A 461 -4.26 25.44 18.59
CA GLU A 461 -4.37 24.57 19.76
C GLU A 461 -5.81 24.54 20.25
N ASP A 462 -6.34 23.36 20.52
CA ASP A 462 -7.64 23.12 21.13
C ASP A 462 -7.56 21.88 22.03
N ALA A 463 -8.71 21.42 22.55
CA ALA A 463 -8.77 20.24 23.43
C ALA A 463 -8.31 18.93 22.75
N GLY A 464 -8.01 18.94 21.46
CA GLY A 464 -7.58 17.78 20.66
C GLY A 464 -8.71 16.85 20.25
N ASP A 465 -9.81 16.79 21.01
CA ASP A 465 -11.03 16.07 20.65
C ASP A 465 -12.26 16.87 21.12
N GLY A 466 -13.42 16.59 20.52
CA GLY A 466 -14.69 17.28 20.76
C GLY A 466 -14.85 18.62 20.04
N TYR A 467 -16.02 19.24 20.18
CA TYR A 467 -16.46 20.33 19.30
C TYR A 467 -16.36 21.74 19.89
N ALA A 468 -15.78 21.90 21.08
CA ALA A 468 -15.72 23.19 21.77
C ALA A 468 -15.02 24.29 20.93
N PHE A 469 -14.02 23.92 20.11
CA PHE A 469 -13.33 24.83 19.20
C PHE A 469 -14.29 25.54 18.21
N THR A 470 -15.40 24.90 17.82
CA THR A 470 -16.42 25.51 16.93
C THR A 470 -17.16 26.67 17.58
N GLN A 471 -17.13 26.76 18.91
CA GLN A 471 -17.72 27.83 19.73
C GLN A 471 -16.68 28.87 20.17
N GLY A 472 -15.45 28.78 19.66
CA GLY A 472 -14.35 29.68 20.03
C GLY A 472 -13.37 29.11 21.04
N ASP A 473 -13.60 27.91 21.59
CA ASP A 473 -12.75 27.30 22.64
C ASP A 473 -11.48 26.67 22.07
N TYR A 474 -10.57 27.56 21.65
CA TYR A 474 -9.26 27.25 21.09
C TYR A 474 -8.31 28.44 21.31
N LEU A 475 -7.03 28.26 21.00
CA LEU A 475 -6.02 29.30 20.84
C LEU A 475 -5.40 29.21 19.45
N LEU A 476 -5.55 30.28 18.66
CA LEU A 476 -4.86 30.42 17.38
C LEU A 476 -3.85 31.56 17.50
N THR A 477 -2.56 31.22 17.50
CA THR A 477 -1.47 32.16 17.68
C THR A 477 -0.82 32.51 16.35
N TYR A 478 -0.63 33.80 16.09
CA TYR A 478 0.12 34.29 14.95
C TYR A 478 1.45 34.88 15.43
N TYR A 479 2.55 34.22 15.08
CA TYR A 479 3.90 34.70 15.38
C TYR A 479 4.44 35.50 14.20
N ILE A 480 5.20 36.54 14.51
CA ILE A 480 5.99 37.31 13.55
C ILE A 480 7.43 37.42 14.03
N ALA A 481 8.37 37.43 13.10
CA ALA A 481 9.77 37.74 13.33
C ALA A 481 10.20 38.85 12.36
N GLU A 482 10.87 39.88 12.88
CA GLU A 482 11.38 40.99 12.08
C GLU A 482 12.81 41.34 12.48
N LEU A 483 13.71 41.41 11.50
CA LEU A 483 15.07 41.89 11.64
C LEU A 483 15.10 43.42 11.51
N HIS A 484 15.57 44.10 12.55
CA HIS A 484 15.86 45.53 12.54
C HIS A 484 17.33 45.73 12.90
N SER A 485 18.11 46.29 11.97
CA SER A 485 19.58 46.36 12.05
C SER A 485 20.20 44.96 12.22
N SER A 486 20.63 44.60 13.44
CA SER A 486 21.20 43.29 13.76
C SER A 486 20.36 42.50 14.76
N VAL A 487 19.16 42.95 15.12
CA VAL A 487 18.33 42.28 16.13
C VAL A 487 17.05 41.75 15.48
N VAL A 488 16.82 40.45 15.60
CA VAL A 488 15.55 39.81 15.26
C VAL A 488 14.65 39.89 16.48
N THR A 489 13.46 40.45 16.27
CA THR A 489 12.41 40.52 17.28
C THR A 489 11.32 39.51 16.91
N VAL A 490 11.07 38.56 17.79
CA VAL A 490 9.99 37.57 17.67
C VAL A 490 8.90 37.91 18.66
N LYS A 491 7.65 37.98 18.19
CA LYS A 491 6.50 38.27 19.04
C LYS A 491 5.21 37.69 18.51
N VAL A 492 4.20 37.63 19.38
CA VAL A 492 2.83 37.34 18.98
C VAL A 492 2.23 38.60 18.36
N PHE A 493 1.87 38.53 17.07
CA PHE A 493 1.21 39.62 16.36
C PHE A 493 -0.28 39.71 16.71
N LYS A 494 -0.96 38.56 16.74
CA LYS A 494 -2.37 38.46 17.13
C LYS A 494 -2.68 37.07 17.68
N SER A 495 -3.77 36.98 18.45
CA SER A 495 -4.33 35.73 18.94
C SER A 495 -5.84 35.71 18.69
N GLU A 496 -6.39 34.53 18.40
CA GLU A 496 -7.83 34.31 18.24
C GLU A 496 -8.28 33.12 19.11
N GLY A 497 -9.57 33.09 19.44
CA GLY A 497 -10.16 32.08 20.34
C GLY A 497 -10.20 32.52 21.81
N SER A 498 -10.88 31.74 22.65
CA SER A 498 -11.13 32.06 24.07
C SER A 498 -10.12 31.44 25.03
N TRP A 499 -9.26 30.52 24.58
CA TRP A 499 -8.23 29.94 25.44
C TRP A 499 -7.23 31.00 25.89
N LYS A 500 -6.87 30.94 27.17
CA LYS A 500 -5.78 31.76 27.70
C LYS A 500 -4.46 31.15 27.25
N ARG A 501 -3.57 32.00 26.73
CA ARG A 501 -2.21 31.60 26.38
C ARG A 501 -1.49 31.03 27.62
N PRO A 502 -0.87 29.84 27.52
CA PRO A 502 -0.07 29.26 28.59
C PRO A 502 1.23 30.06 28.79
N LYS A 503 1.80 30.02 29.99
CA LYS A 503 3.10 30.63 30.28
C LYS A 503 4.20 29.56 30.23
N ARG A 504 4.45 29.07 29.03
CA ARG A 504 5.45 28.05 28.73
C ARG A 504 6.76 28.65 28.21
N ASN A 505 7.86 27.89 28.29
CA ASN A 505 9.10 28.31 27.67
C ASN A 505 8.96 28.23 26.15
N LEU A 506 9.52 29.22 25.47
CA LEU A 506 9.57 29.32 24.02
C LEU A 506 11.02 29.34 23.57
N LYS A 507 11.45 28.26 22.90
CA LYS A 507 12.78 28.19 22.30
C LYS A 507 12.72 28.71 20.86
N ILE A 508 13.40 29.82 20.60
CA ILE A 508 13.52 30.39 19.27
C ILE A 508 14.77 29.83 18.61
N ASN A 509 14.67 29.34 17.37
CA ASN A 509 15.78 28.87 16.56
C ASN A 509 15.72 29.58 15.20
N ILE A 510 16.70 30.43 14.88
CA ILE A 510 16.77 31.14 13.60
C ILE A 510 17.77 30.43 12.70
N LEU A 511 17.32 30.00 11.52
CA LEU A 511 18.13 29.33 10.51
C LEU A 511 19.06 30.32 9.82
N LEU A 512 20.33 29.96 9.70
CA LEU A 512 21.38 30.76 9.05
C LEU A 512 21.82 30.22 7.69
N GLY A 513 21.56 28.95 7.40
CA GLY A 513 22.04 28.22 6.22
C GLY A 513 22.81 26.95 6.60
N GLY A 514 22.94 25.99 5.69
CA GLY A 514 23.69 24.73 5.92
C GLY A 514 23.26 23.93 7.17
N GLY A 515 22.01 24.08 7.62
CA GLY A 515 21.50 23.48 8.87
C GLY A 515 21.85 24.26 10.16
N ALA A 516 22.68 25.29 10.08
CA ALA A 516 23.10 26.07 11.24
C ALA A 516 21.94 26.89 11.80
N MET A 517 21.84 26.92 13.13
CA MET A 517 20.86 27.71 13.86
C MET A 517 21.52 28.48 14.98
N ILE A 518 20.97 29.65 15.29
CA ILE A 518 21.20 30.35 16.55
C ILE A 518 19.91 30.31 17.37
N SER A 519 20.06 30.10 18.67
CA SER A 519 18.91 29.91 19.55
C SER A 519 18.91 30.86 20.73
N THR A 520 17.72 31.23 21.18
CA THR A 520 17.48 31.88 22.46
C THR A 520 16.24 31.30 23.12
N ASN A 521 16.12 31.46 24.43
CA ASN A 521 14.93 31.07 25.18
C ASN A 521 14.18 32.32 25.62
N GLY A 522 12.86 32.24 25.62
CA GLY A 522 11.97 33.24 26.19
C GLY A 522 10.68 32.60 26.71
N ILE A 523 9.66 33.42 26.90
CA ILE A 523 8.34 32.98 27.37
C ILE A 523 7.32 33.22 26.24
N ASP A 524 6.45 32.25 25.99
CA ASP A 524 5.40 32.37 24.97
C ASP A 524 4.47 33.57 25.27
N GLY A 525 4.31 34.46 24.28
CA GLY A 525 3.54 35.69 24.40
C GLY A 525 4.35 36.95 24.72
N GLU A 526 5.60 36.82 25.16
CA GLU A 526 6.50 37.96 25.36
C GLU A 526 7.25 38.31 24.07
N GLU A 527 7.81 39.53 24.02
CA GLU A 527 8.69 39.96 22.93
C GLU A 527 10.09 39.42 23.19
N ILE A 528 10.62 38.61 22.27
CA ILE A 528 11.90 37.94 22.41
C ILE A 528 12.86 38.55 21.39
N HIS A 529 14.02 38.97 21.86
CA HIS A 529 15.07 39.55 21.01
C HIS A 529 16.24 38.59 20.87
N LEU A 530 16.76 38.48 19.65
CA LEU A 530 17.96 37.74 19.34
C LEU A 530 18.87 38.60 18.45
N THR A 531 20.13 38.78 18.85
CA THR A 531 21.11 39.50 18.04
C THR A 531 21.73 38.55 17.01
N MET A 532 21.63 38.90 15.74
CA MET A 532 22.27 38.20 14.63
C MET A 532 23.79 38.35 14.73
N PRO A 533 24.56 37.26 14.55
CA PRO A 533 26.01 37.32 14.44
C PRO A 533 26.45 38.12 13.22
N SER A 534 27.71 38.54 13.21
CA SER A 534 28.34 39.12 12.01
C SER A 534 28.41 38.10 10.86
N GLU A 535 28.54 38.57 9.62
CA GLU A 535 28.59 37.68 8.43
C GLU A 535 29.74 36.66 8.50
N SER A 536 30.87 37.03 9.09
CA SER A 536 32.00 36.12 9.30
C SER A 536 31.68 35.03 10.32
N GLU A 537 30.99 35.37 11.42
CA GLU A 537 30.52 34.42 12.41
C GLU A 537 29.46 33.48 11.83
N VAL A 538 28.51 34.01 11.04
CA VAL A 538 27.52 33.20 10.31
C VAL A 538 28.22 32.20 9.40
N SER A 539 29.19 32.65 8.60
CA SER A 539 29.95 31.77 7.70
C SER A 539 30.66 30.64 8.45
N ASN A 540 31.24 30.94 9.61
CA ASN A 540 31.89 29.94 10.47
C ASN A 540 30.88 28.94 11.08
N LEU A 541 29.72 29.42 11.54
CA LEU A 541 28.65 28.57 12.08
C LEU A 541 28.08 27.63 11.01
N VAL A 542 27.85 28.13 9.80
CA VAL A 542 27.40 27.33 8.66
C VAL A 542 28.41 26.24 8.34
N ALA A 543 29.70 26.59 8.18
CA ALA A 543 30.76 25.62 7.89
C ALA A 543 30.91 24.56 9.01
N THR A 544 30.73 24.97 10.27
CA THR A 544 30.76 24.05 11.43
C THR A 544 29.57 23.09 11.39
N SER A 545 28.36 23.60 11.15
CA SER A 545 27.15 22.79 11.03
C SER A 545 27.24 21.78 9.89
N GLU A 546 27.71 22.20 8.71
CA GLU A 546 27.91 21.30 7.57
C GLU A 546 28.95 20.22 7.85
N PHE A 547 30.05 20.59 8.53
CA PHE A 547 31.07 19.64 8.96
C PHE A 547 30.53 18.63 9.99
N GLU A 548 29.79 19.09 11.00
CA GLU A 548 29.15 18.24 11.99
C GLU A 548 28.11 17.32 11.37
N HIS A 549 27.28 17.84 10.46
CA HIS A 549 26.30 17.06 9.71
C HIS A 549 26.99 15.95 8.90
N LYS A 550 28.05 16.28 8.15
CA LYS A 550 28.83 15.29 7.40
C LYS A 550 29.42 14.21 8.33
N LYS A 551 30.00 14.61 9.45
CA LYS A 551 30.54 13.68 10.45
C LYS A 551 29.46 12.79 11.03
N ARG A 552 28.27 13.32 11.34
CA ARG A 552 27.12 12.52 11.79
C ARG A 552 26.73 11.48 10.74
N MET A 553 26.59 11.90 9.48
CA MET A 553 26.25 11.02 8.37
C MET A 553 27.28 9.88 8.17
N GLU A 554 28.57 10.15 8.36
CA GLU A 554 29.64 9.13 8.28
C GLU A 554 29.64 8.14 9.45
N MET A 555 29.06 8.48 10.60
CA MET A 555 28.97 7.61 11.79
C MET A 555 27.70 6.75 11.84
N ILE A 556 26.74 6.99 10.94
CA ILE A 556 25.48 6.25 10.89
C ILE A 556 25.74 4.84 10.37
N HIS A 557 25.21 3.85 11.08
CA HIS A 557 25.16 2.48 10.61
C HIS A 557 23.99 2.38 9.63
N PRO A 558 24.23 2.18 8.32
CA PRO A 558 23.14 2.09 7.36
C PRO A 558 22.31 0.84 7.65
N ILE A 559 21.02 0.90 7.32
CA ILE A 559 20.20 -0.32 7.33
C ILE A 559 20.86 -1.31 6.37
N PRO A 560 21.16 -2.55 6.81
CA PRO A 560 21.83 -3.52 5.95
C PRO A 560 20.98 -3.76 4.70
N ASP A 561 21.60 -3.54 3.54
CA ASP A 561 21.09 -4.11 2.30
C ASP A 561 21.26 -5.62 2.43
N ILE A 562 20.23 -6.32 2.91
CA ILE A 562 20.21 -7.80 2.90
C ILE A 562 20.33 -8.31 1.45
N GLU A 563 19.98 -7.47 0.46
CA GLU A 563 20.33 -7.74 -0.94
C GLU A 563 21.85 -7.77 -1.17
N GLU A 564 22.65 -6.98 -0.46
CA GLU A 564 24.09 -6.82 -0.72
C GLU A 564 24.94 -7.88 -0.02
N SER A 565 24.58 -8.34 1.18
CA SER A 565 25.25 -9.48 1.83
C SER A 565 24.99 -10.80 1.07
N LEU A 566 23.83 -10.95 0.45
CA LEU A 566 23.54 -12.03 -0.50
C LEU A 566 24.21 -11.82 -1.87
N ARG A 567 24.54 -10.56 -2.27
CA ARG A 567 25.27 -10.25 -3.51
C ARG A 567 26.79 -10.42 -3.36
N GLN A 568 27.38 -10.15 -2.19
CA GLN A 568 28.84 -10.21 -2.01
C GLN A 568 29.41 -11.62 -1.93
N GLU A 569 28.62 -12.62 -1.51
CA GLU A 569 29.01 -14.05 -1.60
C GLU A 569 28.54 -14.74 -2.89
N ARG A 570 27.68 -14.10 -3.69
CA ARG A 570 27.20 -14.65 -4.96
C ARG A 570 27.87 -13.93 -6.12
N ALA A 571 29.00 -14.49 -6.56
CA ALA A 571 29.71 -14.12 -7.77
C ALA A 571 28.73 -13.72 -8.89
N GLU A 572 28.96 -12.54 -9.46
CA GLU A 572 28.23 -11.96 -10.59
C GLU A 572 28.00 -12.98 -11.71
N LEU A 573 26.77 -13.48 -11.82
CA LEU A 573 26.25 -14.02 -13.08
C LEU A 573 25.44 -12.90 -13.73
N SER A 574 25.85 -12.50 -14.92
CA SER A 574 25.33 -11.35 -15.65
C SER A 574 23.81 -11.44 -15.86
N LYS A 575 23.10 -10.33 -15.65
CA LYS A 575 21.67 -10.15 -15.95
C LYS A 575 21.44 -10.04 -17.48
N ILE A 576 21.95 -10.98 -18.27
CA ILE A 576 21.84 -11.00 -19.73
C ILE A 576 21.01 -12.20 -20.16
N PRO A 577 19.95 -12.03 -20.98
CA PRO A 577 19.13 -13.15 -21.41
C PRO A 577 19.98 -14.18 -22.16
N VAL A 578 19.67 -15.45 -21.99
CA VAL A 578 20.29 -16.52 -22.78
C VAL A 578 19.51 -16.65 -24.07
N ASP A 579 20.19 -16.40 -25.19
CA ASP A 579 19.65 -16.57 -26.53
C ASP A 579 19.97 -18.00 -27.00
N MET A 580 18.94 -18.81 -27.28
CA MET A 580 19.11 -20.18 -27.78
C MET A 580 18.58 -20.27 -29.21
N LYS A 581 19.41 -20.70 -30.17
CA LYS A 581 19.10 -20.65 -31.61
C LYS A 581 19.54 -21.93 -32.31
N SER A 582 18.60 -22.86 -32.47
CA SER A 582 18.85 -24.11 -33.19
C SER A 582 17.67 -24.51 -34.07
N GLY A 583 17.94 -25.16 -35.19
CA GLY A 583 16.90 -25.68 -36.06
C GLY A 583 15.92 -24.59 -36.55
N ASP A 584 14.63 -24.85 -36.34
CA ASP A 584 13.55 -23.96 -36.75
C ASP A 584 13.20 -22.91 -35.68
N TRP A 585 13.94 -22.84 -34.57
CA TRP A 585 13.56 -22.05 -33.39
C TRP A 585 14.62 -21.06 -32.93
N PHE A 586 14.15 -19.93 -32.43
CA PHE A 586 14.93 -18.96 -31.68
C PHE A 586 14.19 -18.58 -30.39
N LEU A 587 14.82 -18.84 -29.24
CA LEU A 587 14.27 -18.61 -27.91
C LEU A 587 15.11 -17.59 -27.15
N LYS A 588 14.45 -16.72 -26.37
CA LYS A 588 15.13 -15.84 -25.40
C LYS A 588 14.68 -16.17 -23.99
N ILE A 589 15.64 -16.52 -23.13
CA ILE A 589 15.40 -17.09 -21.80
C ILE A 589 16.02 -16.18 -20.74
N VAL A 590 15.32 -15.97 -19.62
CA VAL A 590 15.70 -15.05 -18.54
C VAL A 590 15.86 -15.85 -17.24
N PRO A 591 17.06 -16.38 -16.94
CA PRO A 591 17.27 -17.20 -15.74
C PRO A 591 16.97 -16.47 -14.43
N TRP A 592 17.27 -15.16 -14.33
CA TRP A 592 17.16 -14.43 -13.06
C TRP A 592 15.75 -14.01 -12.67
N ILE A 593 14.73 -14.32 -13.48
CA ILE A 593 13.32 -14.07 -13.16
C ILE A 593 12.51 -15.30 -13.58
N GLY A 594 12.41 -16.29 -12.69
CA GLY A 594 11.60 -17.50 -12.88
C GLY A 594 12.01 -18.40 -14.06
N GLY A 595 13.20 -18.20 -14.64
CA GLY A 595 13.64 -18.89 -15.85
C GLY A 595 12.79 -18.60 -17.10
N ARG A 596 12.12 -17.44 -17.16
CA ARG A 596 11.10 -17.10 -18.17
C ARG A 596 11.60 -17.21 -19.60
N ILE A 597 10.75 -17.69 -20.52
CA ILE A 597 10.97 -17.50 -21.96
C ILE A 597 10.22 -16.24 -22.38
N ILE A 598 10.93 -15.23 -22.87
CA ILE A 598 10.36 -13.93 -23.26
C ILE A 598 10.18 -13.80 -24.77
N SER A 599 10.73 -14.72 -25.55
CA SER A 599 10.51 -14.80 -26.99
C SER A 599 10.56 -16.24 -27.46
N MET A 600 9.59 -16.65 -28.28
CA MET A 600 9.61 -17.89 -29.06
C MET A 600 9.32 -17.57 -30.52
N THR A 601 10.33 -17.68 -31.38
CA THR A 601 10.22 -17.38 -32.81
C THR A 601 10.47 -18.63 -33.63
N HIS A 602 9.54 -18.95 -34.54
CA HIS A 602 9.70 -19.99 -35.55
C HIS A 602 10.34 -19.38 -36.80
N LEU A 603 11.60 -19.72 -37.05
CA LEU A 603 12.45 -19.10 -38.07
C LEU A 603 11.97 -19.33 -39.51
N PRO A 604 11.49 -20.53 -39.92
CA PRO A 604 11.05 -20.76 -41.31
C PRO A 604 9.84 -19.93 -41.73
N SER A 605 8.94 -19.61 -40.80
CA SER A 605 7.73 -18.82 -41.08
C SER A 605 7.82 -17.38 -40.59
N ASP A 606 8.95 -16.98 -39.99
CA ASP A 606 9.16 -15.70 -39.31
C ASP A 606 8.05 -15.34 -38.29
N SER A 607 7.43 -16.37 -37.71
CA SER A 607 6.27 -16.19 -36.81
C SER A 607 6.74 -16.16 -35.37
N GLN A 608 6.49 -15.03 -34.69
CA GLN A 608 6.77 -14.87 -33.26
C GLN A 608 5.53 -15.23 -32.44
N TRP A 609 5.47 -16.47 -31.96
CA TRP A 609 4.33 -17.01 -31.21
C TRP A 609 4.25 -16.48 -29.78
N LEU A 610 5.39 -16.12 -29.20
CA LEU A 610 5.48 -15.57 -27.86
C LEU A 610 6.45 -14.39 -27.90
N HIS A 611 6.00 -13.24 -27.39
CA HIS A 611 6.84 -12.06 -27.20
C HIS A 611 6.41 -11.33 -25.93
N SER A 612 7.36 -11.07 -25.05
CA SER A 612 7.08 -10.39 -23.79
C SER A 612 8.21 -9.45 -23.39
N ARG A 613 7.90 -8.54 -22.46
CA ARG A 613 8.93 -7.76 -21.75
C ARG A 613 9.42 -8.60 -20.58
N ILE A 614 10.65 -8.37 -20.14
CA ILE A 614 11.25 -9.06 -18.98
C ILE A 614 10.31 -9.05 -17.75
N GLU A 615 9.57 -7.95 -17.57
CA GLU A 615 8.70 -7.70 -16.41
C GLU A 615 7.24 -8.17 -16.58
N ILE A 616 6.77 -8.46 -17.80
CA ILE A 616 5.34 -8.67 -18.10
C ILE A 616 5.15 -9.74 -19.18
N HIS A 617 4.34 -10.77 -18.87
CA HIS A 617 4.01 -11.92 -19.72
C HIS A 617 5.20 -12.83 -20.09
N GLY A 618 4.93 -13.88 -20.84
CA GLY A 618 5.93 -14.81 -21.37
C GLY A 618 5.55 -16.26 -21.10
N TYR A 619 6.54 -17.15 -21.14
CA TYR A 619 6.43 -18.51 -20.64
C TYR A 619 6.91 -18.50 -19.18
N GLU A 620 5.98 -18.81 -18.28
CA GLU A 620 6.23 -18.87 -16.84
C GLU A 620 5.85 -20.26 -16.32
N GLU A 621 6.46 -20.68 -15.20
CA GLU A 621 5.95 -21.82 -14.45
C GLU A 621 5.91 -21.52 -12.97
N TYR A 622 5.00 -22.18 -12.30
CA TYR A 622 4.67 -21.96 -10.90
C TYR A 622 4.67 -23.29 -10.14
N SER A 623 4.83 -23.21 -8.82
CA SER A 623 4.83 -24.35 -7.88
C SER A 623 3.57 -24.43 -7.03
N GLY A 624 2.56 -23.61 -7.30
CA GLY A 624 1.27 -23.59 -6.62
C GLY A 624 0.10 -23.26 -7.54
N THR A 625 -1.10 -23.41 -7.00
CA THR A 625 -2.38 -23.15 -7.68
C THR A 625 -2.72 -21.66 -7.72
N GLU A 626 -2.14 -20.86 -6.83
CA GLU A 626 -2.32 -19.41 -6.73
C GLU A 626 -1.63 -18.64 -7.88
N TYR A 627 -2.16 -17.46 -8.22
CA TYR A 627 -1.52 -16.58 -9.19
C TYR A 627 -0.18 -16.07 -8.64
N ARG A 628 0.91 -16.17 -9.40
CA ARG A 628 2.27 -15.75 -8.97
C ARG A 628 2.85 -16.45 -7.75
N SER A 629 2.45 -17.68 -7.44
CA SER A 629 3.16 -18.53 -6.47
C SER A 629 4.63 -18.76 -6.89
N ALA A 630 5.48 -19.23 -5.97
CA ALA A 630 6.90 -19.51 -6.22
C ALA A 630 7.15 -20.31 -7.51
N GLY A 631 8.22 -20.01 -8.23
CA GLY A 631 8.58 -20.45 -9.58
C GLY A 631 8.64 -19.28 -10.59
N CYS A 632 7.89 -18.19 -10.34
CA CYS A 632 7.69 -17.08 -11.27
C CYS A 632 8.68 -15.92 -11.13
N THR A 633 9.23 -15.72 -9.93
CA THR A 633 10.10 -14.59 -9.57
C THR A 633 11.48 -15.02 -9.07
N GLU A 634 11.62 -16.31 -8.78
CA GLU A 634 12.80 -16.94 -8.20
C GLU A 634 13.94 -16.87 -9.21
N GLN A 635 15.14 -16.59 -8.72
CA GLN A 635 16.32 -16.63 -9.56
C GLN A 635 16.71 -18.09 -9.83
N TYR A 636 16.67 -18.48 -11.10
CA TYR A 636 17.16 -19.78 -11.52
C TYR A 636 18.67 -19.69 -11.77
N LYS A 637 19.40 -20.66 -11.23
CA LYS A 637 20.80 -20.91 -11.55
C LYS A 637 20.85 -21.76 -12.82
N VAL A 638 21.56 -21.28 -13.83
CA VAL A 638 21.90 -22.11 -15.01
C VAL A 638 22.91 -23.16 -14.55
N ILE A 639 22.51 -24.43 -14.58
CA ILE A 639 23.35 -25.57 -14.21
C ILE A 639 24.26 -25.96 -15.38
N ARG A 640 23.70 -25.90 -16.61
CA ARG A 640 24.41 -26.26 -17.84
C ARG A 640 23.82 -25.50 -19.02
N CYS A 641 24.69 -24.91 -19.82
CA CYS A 641 24.39 -24.30 -21.12
C CYS A 641 25.42 -24.85 -22.10
N VAL A 642 24.99 -25.59 -23.13
CA VAL A 642 25.90 -26.14 -24.14
C VAL A 642 25.75 -25.34 -25.42
N GLU A 643 26.61 -24.35 -25.62
CA GLU A 643 26.77 -23.61 -26.87
C GLU A 643 28.11 -24.03 -27.51
N GLN A 644 28.17 -25.20 -28.13
CA GLN A 644 29.33 -25.55 -28.96
C GLN A 644 28.98 -26.60 -30.02
N SER A 645 29.46 -26.34 -31.24
CA SER A 645 29.16 -27.04 -32.49
C SER A 645 29.17 -28.56 -32.37
N GLY A 646 27.98 -29.16 -32.28
CA GLY A 646 27.77 -30.61 -32.44
C GLY A 646 26.97 -31.32 -31.34
N GLU A 647 26.78 -30.71 -30.17
CA GLU A 647 25.95 -31.23 -29.06
C GLU A 647 24.61 -30.48 -28.96
N GLU A 648 23.58 -31.11 -28.37
CA GLU A 648 22.21 -30.56 -28.23
C GLU A 648 22.22 -29.16 -27.62
N GLU A 649 21.59 -28.18 -28.29
CA GLU A 649 21.30 -26.88 -27.67
C GLU A 649 20.24 -27.08 -26.59
N SER A 650 20.72 -27.12 -25.34
CA SER A 650 19.90 -27.24 -24.16
C SER A 650 20.42 -26.35 -23.05
N ILE A 651 19.48 -25.81 -22.29
CA ILE A 651 19.73 -25.06 -21.07
C ILE A 651 18.99 -25.77 -19.93
N CYS A 652 19.75 -26.12 -18.90
CA CYS A 652 19.21 -26.68 -17.66
C CYS A 652 19.37 -25.64 -16.54
N MET A 653 18.27 -25.37 -15.85
CA MET A 653 18.15 -24.33 -14.85
C MET A 653 17.46 -24.88 -13.59
N GLU A 654 17.83 -24.36 -12.43
CA GLU A 654 17.14 -24.66 -11.17
C GLU A 654 16.86 -23.41 -10.33
N GLY A 655 15.65 -23.27 -9.83
CA GLY A 655 15.24 -22.24 -8.88
C GLY A 655 14.87 -22.84 -7.53
N ASP A 656 15.38 -22.27 -6.45
CA ASP A 656 14.89 -22.57 -5.10
C ASP A 656 13.52 -21.90 -4.93
N ILE A 657 12.49 -22.70 -4.66
CA ILE A 657 11.09 -22.26 -4.51
C ILE A 657 10.60 -22.35 -3.04
N GLY A 658 11.55 -22.43 -2.10
CA GLY A 658 11.31 -22.45 -0.66
C GLY A 658 10.82 -23.79 -0.12
N GLY A 659 10.95 -23.99 1.20
CA GLY A 659 10.49 -25.21 1.87
C GLY A 659 11.31 -26.47 1.55
N GLY A 660 12.57 -26.30 1.13
CA GLY A 660 13.47 -27.39 0.75
C GLY A 660 13.17 -28.01 -0.62
N LEU A 661 12.45 -27.27 -1.46
CA LEU A 661 12.04 -27.66 -2.81
C LEU A 661 12.82 -26.89 -3.89
N VAL A 662 13.10 -27.57 -4.99
CA VAL A 662 13.75 -26.99 -6.17
C VAL A 662 12.88 -27.24 -7.39
N LEU A 663 12.60 -26.19 -8.16
CA LEU A 663 12.03 -26.30 -9.49
C LEU A 663 13.17 -26.40 -10.50
N GLN A 664 13.30 -27.54 -11.18
CA GLN A 664 14.25 -27.73 -12.26
C GLN A 664 13.54 -27.62 -13.60
N ARG A 665 14.17 -26.94 -14.55
CA ARG A 665 13.68 -26.78 -15.91
C ARG A 665 14.79 -27.06 -16.91
N GLN A 666 14.54 -27.94 -17.85
CA GLN A 666 15.38 -28.18 -19.00
C GLN A 666 14.64 -27.77 -20.27
N ILE A 667 15.20 -26.82 -21.02
CA ILE A 667 14.68 -26.38 -22.32
C ILE A 667 15.69 -26.86 -23.36
N SER A 668 15.23 -27.58 -24.38
CA SER A 668 16.09 -28.09 -25.45
C SER A 668 15.43 -28.00 -26.82
N ILE A 669 16.25 -27.87 -27.86
CA ILE A 669 15.83 -28.07 -29.26
C ILE A 669 16.37 -29.43 -29.69
N LEU A 670 15.48 -30.37 -30.03
CA LEU A 670 15.87 -31.77 -30.24
C LEU A 670 16.75 -31.93 -31.49
N LYS A 671 17.90 -32.59 -31.35
CA LYS A 671 18.83 -32.81 -32.48
C LYS A 671 18.24 -33.73 -33.56
N ASP A 672 17.55 -34.78 -33.14
CA ASP A 672 16.94 -35.77 -34.04
C ASP A 672 15.67 -35.24 -34.74
N ASN A 673 15.10 -34.14 -34.21
CA ASN A 673 14.02 -33.41 -34.85
C ASN A 673 14.11 -31.90 -34.52
N PRO A 674 14.88 -31.12 -35.30
CA PRO A 674 15.15 -29.70 -35.02
C PRO A 674 13.93 -28.78 -35.13
N LYS A 675 12.75 -29.35 -35.45
CA LYS A 675 11.45 -28.67 -35.46
C LYS A 675 10.79 -28.61 -34.08
N ILE A 676 11.32 -29.33 -33.09
CA ILE A 676 10.72 -29.50 -31.78
C ILE A 676 11.52 -28.75 -30.70
N VAL A 677 10.84 -27.86 -29.98
CA VAL A 677 11.29 -27.36 -28.67
C VAL A 677 10.70 -28.26 -27.60
N GLN A 678 11.53 -28.83 -26.74
CA GLN A 678 11.09 -29.61 -25.58
C GLN A 678 11.36 -28.82 -24.30
N ILE A 679 10.38 -28.79 -23.40
CA ILE A 679 10.52 -28.23 -22.05
C ILE A 679 10.15 -29.32 -21.06
N ASP A 680 11.08 -29.61 -20.17
CA ASP A 680 10.96 -30.63 -19.14
C ASP A 680 11.16 -29.99 -17.77
N SER A 681 10.08 -29.92 -17.02
CA SER A 681 10.03 -29.21 -15.75
C SER A 681 9.67 -30.15 -14.62
N SER A 682 10.33 -30.01 -13.49
CA SER A 682 10.06 -30.83 -12.30
C SER A 682 10.20 -30.06 -11.00
N ILE A 683 9.39 -30.42 -10.01
CA ILE A 683 9.53 -29.96 -8.63
C ILE A 683 10.07 -31.13 -7.81
N GLN A 684 11.24 -30.94 -7.23
CA GLN A 684 11.98 -31.96 -6.48
C GLN A 684 12.18 -31.53 -5.03
N ALA A 685 12.07 -32.48 -4.12
CA ALA A 685 12.55 -32.30 -2.75
C ALA A 685 14.08 -32.45 -2.71
N ARG A 686 14.77 -31.58 -1.96
CA ARG A 686 16.22 -31.70 -1.71
C ARG A 686 16.58 -31.65 -0.23
N SER A 687 15.89 -30.83 0.55
CA SER A 687 16.19 -30.59 1.97
C SER A 687 14.92 -30.52 2.82
N VAL A 688 13.97 -31.40 2.52
CA VAL A 688 12.73 -31.53 3.29
C VAL A 688 13.06 -32.13 4.67
N GLY A 689 12.72 -31.42 5.76
CA GLY A 689 13.17 -31.72 7.12
C GLY A 689 12.64 -33.06 7.68
N ALA A 690 13.43 -33.71 8.54
CA ALA A 690 13.09 -35.02 9.12
C ALA A 690 11.75 -35.06 9.90
N GLY A 691 11.26 -33.89 10.36
CA GLY A 691 9.98 -33.75 11.06
C GLY A 691 8.73 -33.85 10.17
N SER A 692 8.85 -33.83 8.84
CA SER A 692 7.72 -33.93 7.90
C SER A 692 7.52 -35.33 7.29
N GLY A 693 8.24 -36.33 7.78
CA GLY A 693 8.17 -37.70 7.25
C GLY A 693 8.72 -37.86 5.83
N GLY A 694 9.53 -36.91 5.34
CA GLY A 694 10.14 -36.95 4.01
C GLY A 694 9.28 -36.37 2.87
N PHE A 695 8.12 -35.79 3.19
CA PHE A 695 7.23 -35.14 2.23
C PHE A 695 7.20 -33.62 2.41
N SER A 696 7.03 -32.89 1.30
CA SER A 696 6.97 -31.44 1.29
C SER A 696 5.58 -30.88 1.64
N ARG A 697 5.46 -29.54 1.59
CA ARG A 697 4.16 -28.87 1.46
C ARG A 697 3.44 -29.27 0.17
N LEU A 698 2.13 -29.04 0.09
CA LEU A 698 1.38 -29.17 -1.16
C LEU A 698 1.97 -28.24 -2.22
N VAL A 699 2.21 -28.79 -3.40
CA VAL A 699 2.73 -28.07 -4.57
C VAL A 699 2.02 -28.55 -5.83
N CYS A 700 1.98 -27.69 -6.83
CA CYS A 700 1.43 -27.96 -8.15
C CYS A 700 2.40 -27.35 -9.18
N LEU A 701 2.89 -28.14 -10.13
CA LEU A 701 3.64 -27.61 -11.26
C LEU A 701 2.64 -27.07 -12.29
N ARG A 702 2.60 -25.74 -12.44
CA ARG A 702 1.73 -25.06 -13.42
C ARG A 702 2.56 -24.39 -14.49
N VAL A 703 2.38 -24.81 -15.73
CA VAL A 703 2.97 -24.22 -16.94
C VAL A 703 2.04 -23.15 -17.50
N HIS A 704 2.53 -21.94 -17.69
CA HIS A 704 1.74 -20.75 -18.01
C HIS A 704 2.36 -19.94 -19.17
N PRO A 705 2.23 -20.43 -20.40
CA PRO A 705 2.61 -19.66 -21.59
C PRO A 705 1.53 -18.62 -21.90
N THR A 706 1.96 -17.39 -22.22
CA THR A 706 1.13 -16.37 -22.85
C THR A 706 1.57 -16.19 -24.30
N PHE A 707 0.76 -16.65 -25.25
CA PHE A 707 1.02 -16.51 -26.67
C PHE A 707 0.43 -15.22 -27.23
N THR A 708 1.17 -14.57 -28.12
CA THR A 708 0.75 -13.34 -28.80
C THR A 708 -0.05 -13.69 -30.05
N LEU A 709 -1.22 -13.07 -30.23
CA LEU A 709 -2.09 -13.32 -31.37
C LEU A 709 -1.92 -12.23 -32.42
N LEU A 710 -1.54 -12.61 -33.64
CA LEU A 710 -1.48 -11.69 -34.78
C LEU A 710 -2.89 -11.43 -35.36
N HIS A 711 -3.71 -12.48 -35.44
CA HIS A 711 -5.07 -12.42 -35.98
C HIS A 711 -6.07 -12.93 -34.93
N PRO A 712 -6.31 -12.18 -33.83
CA PRO A 712 -7.03 -12.70 -32.67
C PRO A 712 -8.43 -13.23 -33.00
N THR A 713 -9.11 -12.74 -34.04
CA THR A 713 -10.44 -13.21 -34.46
C THR A 713 -10.44 -14.46 -35.33
N GLU A 714 -9.28 -14.85 -35.88
CA GLU A 714 -9.11 -15.99 -36.79
C GLU A 714 -8.30 -17.13 -36.15
N VAL A 715 -8.11 -17.08 -34.83
CA VAL A 715 -7.33 -18.05 -34.07
C VAL A 715 -8.25 -18.89 -33.19
N VAL A 716 -8.01 -20.20 -33.16
CA VAL A 716 -8.74 -21.14 -32.29
C VAL A 716 -7.79 -22.08 -31.57
N VAL A 717 -8.18 -22.56 -30.39
CA VAL A 717 -7.52 -23.70 -29.73
C VAL A 717 -8.28 -24.97 -30.08
N ALA A 718 -7.61 -25.93 -30.71
CA ALA A 718 -8.23 -27.18 -31.16
C ALA A 718 -7.52 -28.42 -30.58
N PHE A 719 -8.30 -29.44 -30.21
CA PHE A 719 -7.77 -30.72 -29.73
C PHE A 719 -8.81 -31.86 -29.76
N THR A 720 -8.33 -33.09 -29.58
CA THR A 720 -9.20 -34.25 -29.28
C THR A 720 -9.06 -34.59 -27.81
N ALA A 721 -10.17 -34.58 -27.08
CA ALA A 721 -10.22 -34.91 -25.66
C ALA A 721 -10.00 -36.41 -25.42
N ILE A 722 -9.68 -36.80 -24.18
CA ILE A 722 -9.46 -38.20 -23.79
C ILE A 722 -10.70 -39.07 -24.08
N ASN A 723 -11.92 -38.53 -23.92
CA ASN A 723 -13.15 -39.22 -24.28
C ASN A 723 -13.43 -39.32 -25.80
N GLY A 724 -12.53 -38.81 -26.65
CA GLY A 724 -12.65 -38.82 -28.10
C GLY A 724 -13.43 -37.67 -28.71
N SER A 725 -13.98 -36.75 -27.90
CA SER A 725 -14.65 -35.55 -28.43
C SER A 725 -13.65 -34.57 -29.04
N LYS A 726 -13.99 -33.98 -30.19
CA LYS A 726 -13.20 -32.91 -30.81
C LYS A 726 -13.64 -31.56 -30.25
N GLN A 727 -12.70 -30.78 -29.77
CA GLN A 727 -12.91 -29.46 -29.20
C GLN A 727 -12.28 -28.41 -30.12
N GLU A 728 -13.01 -27.33 -30.38
CA GLU A 728 -12.52 -26.12 -31.04
C GLU A 728 -13.02 -24.93 -30.23
N ILE A 729 -12.10 -24.19 -29.64
CA ILE A 729 -12.37 -23.10 -28.70
C ILE A 729 -11.97 -21.79 -29.36
N SER A 730 -12.95 -20.89 -29.53
CA SER A 730 -12.74 -19.56 -30.08
C SER A 730 -12.57 -18.51 -28.97
N PRO A 731 -12.06 -17.31 -29.30
CA PRO A 731 -11.83 -16.24 -28.33
C PRO A 731 -13.06 -15.80 -27.54
N GLU A 732 -14.26 -15.91 -28.14
CA GLU A 732 -15.53 -15.52 -27.50
C GLU A 732 -15.88 -16.41 -26.31
N ALA A 733 -15.25 -17.58 -26.19
CA ALA A 733 -15.53 -18.51 -25.10
C ALA A 733 -14.89 -18.10 -23.76
N GLY A 734 -14.03 -17.07 -23.75
CA GLY A 734 -13.46 -16.48 -22.55
C GLY A 734 -12.49 -17.41 -21.81
N GLU A 735 -12.85 -17.85 -20.61
CA GLU A 735 -12.02 -18.70 -19.76
C GLU A 735 -12.62 -20.10 -19.63
N ILE A 736 -11.83 -21.14 -19.96
CA ILE A 736 -12.28 -22.53 -19.91
C ILE A 736 -11.26 -23.40 -19.19
N THR A 737 -11.77 -24.22 -18.28
CA THR A 737 -11.03 -25.29 -17.61
C THR A 737 -11.43 -26.65 -18.17
N PHE A 738 -10.44 -27.50 -18.46
CA PHE A 738 -10.64 -28.90 -18.83
C PHE A 738 -10.03 -29.83 -17.78
N GLU A 739 -10.86 -30.72 -17.23
CA GLU A 739 -10.50 -31.70 -16.20
C GLU A 739 -11.09 -33.08 -16.55
N GLY A 740 -10.58 -34.15 -15.93
CA GLY A 740 -11.03 -35.52 -16.21
C GLY A 740 -10.84 -35.92 -17.68
N ASP A 741 -11.85 -36.57 -18.28
CA ASP A 741 -11.77 -37.08 -19.66
C ASP A 741 -12.04 -36.00 -20.74
N LEU A 742 -12.34 -34.76 -20.32
CA LEU A 742 -12.51 -33.60 -21.22
C LEU A 742 -11.17 -32.93 -21.56
N ARG A 743 -10.08 -33.32 -20.90
CA ARG A 743 -8.73 -32.81 -21.17
C ARG A 743 -8.24 -33.24 -22.55
N PRO A 744 -7.34 -32.46 -23.18
CA PRO A 744 -6.65 -32.90 -24.38
C PRO A 744 -5.94 -34.24 -24.16
N ASN A 745 -6.04 -35.14 -25.14
CA ASN A 745 -5.40 -36.44 -25.10
C ASN A 745 -3.91 -36.36 -25.47
N GLY A 746 -3.15 -35.60 -24.65
CA GLY A 746 -1.72 -35.39 -24.83
C GLY A 746 -1.32 -34.45 -25.96
N GLU A 747 -2.26 -33.82 -26.65
CA GLU A 747 -2.00 -32.86 -27.71
C GLU A 747 -3.13 -31.83 -27.81
N TRP A 748 -2.75 -30.55 -27.93
CA TRP A 748 -3.62 -29.45 -28.35
C TRP A 748 -2.84 -28.46 -29.21
N MET A 749 -3.54 -27.68 -30.03
CA MET A 749 -2.90 -26.74 -30.94
C MET A 749 -3.58 -25.37 -30.93
N LEU A 750 -2.76 -24.32 -31.07
CA LEU A 750 -3.20 -22.97 -31.39
C LEU A 750 -3.15 -22.80 -32.91
N VAL A 751 -4.32 -22.68 -33.55
CA VAL A 751 -4.46 -22.63 -35.01
C VAL A 751 -4.74 -21.20 -35.44
N ASP A 752 -3.83 -20.59 -36.20
CA ASP A 752 -4.07 -19.32 -36.88
C ASP A 752 -4.52 -19.59 -38.32
N LYS A 753 -5.84 -19.48 -38.54
CA LYS A 753 -6.47 -19.77 -39.85
C LYS A 753 -6.09 -18.74 -40.91
N CYS A 754 -5.67 -17.53 -40.50
CA CYS A 754 -5.32 -16.46 -41.44
C CYS A 754 -3.98 -16.72 -42.12
N VAL A 755 -2.99 -17.26 -41.39
CA VAL A 755 -1.67 -17.60 -41.95
C VAL A 755 -1.51 -19.07 -42.31
N GLY A 756 -2.46 -19.92 -41.95
CA GLY A 756 -2.40 -21.36 -42.20
C GLY A 756 -1.29 -22.05 -41.40
N LEU A 757 -1.07 -21.60 -40.16
CA LEU A 757 -0.08 -22.18 -39.25
C LEU A 757 -0.74 -22.64 -37.95
N SER A 758 -0.15 -23.65 -37.33
CA SER A 758 -0.59 -24.14 -36.03
C SER A 758 0.59 -24.41 -35.12
N LEU A 759 0.56 -23.84 -33.92
CA LEU A 759 1.50 -24.17 -32.86
C LEU A 759 0.95 -25.36 -32.08
N VAL A 760 1.54 -26.54 -32.29
CA VAL A 760 1.15 -27.79 -31.64
C VAL A 760 1.90 -27.93 -30.33
N ASN A 761 1.19 -28.14 -29.23
CA ASN A 761 1.76 -28.52 -27.94
C ASN A 761 1.40 -29.96 -27.58
N ARG A 762 2.43 -30.82 -27.47
CA ARG A 762 2.29 -32.22 -27.05
C ARG A 762 2.81 -32.41 -25.64
N PHE A 763 2.14 -33.20 -24.83
CA PHE A 763 2.52 -33.45 -23.44
C PHE A 763 2.07 -34.83 -22.98
N ASN A 764 2.64 -35.32 -21.88
CA ASN A 764 2.20 -36.57 -21.26
C ASN A 764 0.87 -36.35 -20.51
N PRO A 765 -0.27 -36.95 -20.93
CA PRO A 765 -1.57 -36.72 -20.28
C PRO A 765 -1.65 -37.27 -18.85
N ARG A 766 -0.68 -38.10 -18.43
CA ARG A 766 -0.57 -38.60 -17.04
C ARG A 766 0.09 -37.61 -16.09
N GLU A 767 0.85 -36.66 -16.60
CA GLU A 767 1.57 -35.64 -15.82
C GLU A 767 0.73 -34.38 -15.58
N VAL A 768 -0.29 -34.20 -16.41
CA VAL A 768 -1.22 -33.08 -16.36
C VAL A 768 -2.51 -33.57 -15.71
N SER A 769 -3.05 -32.84 -14.73
CA SER A 769 -4.35 -33.12 -14.09
C SER A 769 -5.45 -32.20 -14.62
N LYS A 770 -5.07 -31.02 -15.13
CA LYS A 770 -5.96 -29.95 -15.58
C LYS A 770 -5.30 -29.14 -16.70
N CYS A 771 -6.09 -28.73 -17.69
CA CYS A 771 -5.70 -27.79 -18.73
C CYS A 771 -6.59 -26.55 -18.66
N PHE A 772 -6.05 -25.40 -19.04
CA PHE A 772 -6.76 -24.14 -18.93
C PHE A 772 -6.49 -23.24 -20.13
N VAL A 773 -7.55 -22.65 -20.68
CA VAL A 773 -7.48 -21.69 -21.78
C VAL A 773 -8.08 -20.38 -21.31
N HIS A 774 -7.34 -19.29 -21.45
CA HIS A 774 -7.84 -17.94 -21.16
C HIS A 774 -7.49 -16.98 -22.30
N TRP A 775 -8.51 -16.39 -22.91
CA TRP A 775 -8.38 -15.44 -24.00
C TRP A 775 -8.31 -14.00 -23.47
N GLY A 776 -7.25 -13.29 -23.85
CA GLY A 776 -7.14 -11.84 -23.73
C GLY A 776 -7.44 -11.13 -25.05
N THR A 777 -7.38 -9.80 -25.08
CA THR A 777 -7.69 -9.00 -26.29
C THR A 777 -6.74 -9.28 -27.46
N ALA A 778 -5.49 -9.63 -27.19
CA ALA A 778 -4.46 -9.88 -28.21
C ALA A 778 -3.51 -11.03 -27.82
N ASN A 779 -3.93 -11.87 -26.88
CA ASN A 779 -3.13 -13.00 -26.39
C ASN A 779 -4.02 -14.14 -25.94
N VAL A 780 -3.44 -15.33 -25.83
CA VAL A 780 -4.09 -16.51 -25.27
C VAL A 780 -3.14 -17.21 -24.32
N LYS A 781 -3.68 -17.70 -23.20
CA LYS A 781 -2.98 -18.56 -22.27
C LYS A 781 -3.44 -19.99 -22.44
N MET A 782 -2.49 -20.91 -22.52
CA MET A 782 -2.74 -22.35 -22.68
C MET A 782 -1.95 -23.10 -21.60
N GLU A 783 -2.55 -23.26 -20.43
CA GLU A 783 -1.85 -23.75 -19.25
C GLU A 783 -1.99 -25.26 -19.05
N LEU A 784 -0.91 -25.87 -18.55
CA LEU A 784 -0.88 -27.26 -18.10
C LEU A 784 -0.62 -27.28 -16.60
N TRP A 785 -1.44 -28.00 -15.86
CA TRP A 785 -1.35 -28.09 -14.41
C TRP A 785 -1.13 -29.54 -14.03
N SER A 786 -0.16 -29.82 -13.16
CA SER A 786 -0.01 -31.15 -12.55
C SER A 786 -1.12 -31.38 -11.52
N GLU A 787 -1.16 -32.56 -10.92
CA GLU A 787 -1.90 -32.72 -9.66
C GLU A 787 -1.28 -31.84 -8.56
N GLU A 788 -2.09 -31.43 -7.58
CA GLU A 788 -1.62 -30.77 -6.38
C GLU A 788 -1.38 -31.81 -5.29
N ARG A 789 -0.10 -32.01 -4.91
CA ARG A 789 0.26 -32.97 -3.87
C ARG A 789 1.61 -32.65 -3.23
N PRO A 790 1.96 -33.29 -2.11
CA PRO A 790 3.32 -33.28 -1.60
C PRO A 790 4.28 -34.00 -2.56
N VAL A 791 5.53 -33.54 -2.62
CA VAL A 791 6.63 -34.22 -3.32
C VAL A 791 7.63 -34.77 -2.33
N SER A 792 8.33 -35.83 -2.74
CA SER A 792 9.46 -36.43 -2.02
C SER A 792 10.63 -36.57 -2.99
N ASN A 793 11.80 -37.00 -2.50
CA ASN A 793 12.96 -37.24 -3.36
C ASN A 793 12.67 -38.32 -4.43
N ASP A 794 11.80 -39.29 -4.11
CA ASP A 794 11.49 -40.41 -4.99
C ASP A 794 10.26 -40.16 -5.90
N THR A 795 9.43 -39.17 -5.56
CA THR A 795 8.17 -38.88 -6.28
C THR A 795 8.06 -37.39 -6.64
N PRO A 796 8.90 -36.87 -7.55
CA PRO A 796 8.79 -35.49 -8.01
C PRO A 796 7.47 -35.25 -8.76
N LEU A 797 7.05 -33.99 -8.87
CA LEU A 797 6.08 -33.57 -9.88
C LEU A 797 6.84 -33.23 -11.15
N ARG A 798 6.32 -33.65 -12.31
CA ARG A 798 6.94 -33.40 -13.60
C ARG A 798 5.89 -33.04 -14.63
N ILE A 799 6.22 -32.11 -15.51
CA ILE A 799 5.50 -31.87 -16.76
C ILE A 799 6.56 -31.80 -17.87
N CYS A 800 6.48 -32.74 -18.79
CA CYS A 800 7.24 -32.74 -20.03
C CYS A 800 6.31 -32.40 -21.19
N HIS A 801 6.65 -31.37 -21.96
CA HIS A 801 5.90 -31.01 -23.15
C HIS A 801 6.79 -30.50 -24.28
N GLN A 802 6.21 -30.42 -25.48
CA GLN A 802 6.90 -30.11 -26.72
C GLN A 802 6.11 -29.11 -27.55
N TYR A 803 6.79 -28.24 -28.28
CA TYR A 803 6.20 -27.33 -29.26
C TYR A 803 6.75 -27.61 -30.66
N GLU A 804 5.86 -27.62 -31.66
CA GLU A 804 6.18 -27.77 -33.07
C GLU A 804 5.22 -26.89 -33.90
N VAL A 805 5.68 -26.31 -35.01
CA VAL A 805 4.81 -25.54 -35.93
C VAL A 805 4.44 -26.40 -37.13
N TRP A 806 3.15 -26.51 -37.41
CA TRP A 806 2.60 -27.22 -38.57
C TRP A 806 1.97 -26.23 -39.55
N GLN A 807 2.04 -26.55 -40.85
CA GLN A 807 1.19 -25.90 -41.85
C GLN A 807 -0.18 -26.56 -41.80
N THR A 808 -1.22 -25.76 -41.58
CA THR A 808 -2.60 -26.22 -41.70
C THR A 808 -2.96 -26.31 -43.17
N SER A 809 -3.59 -27.42 -43.57
CA SER A 809 -4.05 -27.64 -44.96
C SER A 809 -5.48 -27.19 -45.16
#